data_AF-A0A9C5YVZ6-F1
#
_entry.id   AF-A0A9C5YVZ6-F1
#
_cell.length_a   1.000
_cell.length_b   1.000
_cell.length_c   1.000
_cell.angle_alpha   90.00
_cell.angle_beta   90.00
_cell.angle_gamma   90.00
#
_symmetry.space_group_name_H-M   'P 1'
#
loop_
_entity.id
_entity.type
_entity.pdbx_description
1 polymer ?
#
loop_
_entity_poly.entity_id
_entity_poly.type
_entity_poly.pdbx_seq_one_letter_code
_entity_poly.pdbx_strand_id
1 'polypeptide(L)'
;MIPFENGLVRNDGGRIMESDDEIPIDINMKHRRRATQGRITDWSKIHQHYREIKIADATSSFIVIVTIFIGYCIFCALVLVLLNTEIEMTTGTLYPRESETREVRSLDGLWNFVKSDITNPTQGMRDKWYLDDLSRVRKTIPMPVPASYNDITTEHAIRDHVGTVWYDRKFFVPMSWSKNQRVWLRFGSVHYEAFVYVNGEMVVRHEMGHLPFEAEISQYVKYGQENRITVMCDNALMQTTIPQGKITQLARDDGVSIVQTYTFDFFNYAGIHRSVHLYTTPSTYIEEIDFTTDLSKNNTVGFVTLAKVKIGGSVDNEAASNDLHIRVQLLNKEGIVVANTTSKSDMTAILEIKNVKPWWPYLMHHEPGYLYEMEIFLIDSNTEELQDVYRCKVGVRTLSWNNSSFMINGKPIYFRGFGRHEDSDIRGKGLDLALMTRDFNLLKWVGANAYRTSHYPYSEESMQFADENGIMIIDECPSVDTENYNQALLEKHKSAMEQLIHRDRNHASVVMWSIANEPRTGQLNAGSYFQYVANYTRQLDNTRPVTAAIAVNSADDKAARYLDIISFNRYNGWYSNPGRLDMITKRIIDEATNWHEKHNKPVIMSEYGADTVEGLHLLPSYVWSEEYQTELFSRHFRAFDILRKKSWFIGEFVWNFADFKTAQSVTRVGGNKKGVFTRSRQPKAVAHLLRKRYFALGRELDMCDYTSIDLLVYITNSSQNGDF
;
A
#
# COMPACT_ATOMS: atom_id res chain seq x y z
N MET A 1 -42.24 -57.62 -9.21
CA MET A 1 -42.38 -58.28 -10.53
C MET A 1 -40.98 -58.66 -11.01
N ILE A 2 -40.86 -59.79 -11.71
CA ILE A 2 -39.65 -60.48 -12.19
C ILE A 2 -40.07 -61.31 -13.43
N PRO A 3 -39.16 -61.94 -14.20
CA PRO A 3 -37.78 -61.59 -14.56
C PRO A 3 -37.66 -61.46 -16.11
N PHE A 4 -36.44 -61.49 -16.66
CA PHE A 4 -35.90 -62.52 -17.60
C PHE A 4 -34.40 -62.16 -17.76
N GLU A 5 -33.41 -62.95 -17.28
CA GLU A 5 -32.91 -64.25 -17.76
C GLU A 5 -32.16 -64.18 -19.12
N ASN A 6 -31.10 -64.94 -19.42
CA ASN A 6 -30.26 -65.82 -18.60
C ASN A 6 -28.90 -66.18 -19.28
N GLY A 7 -27.81 -66.25 -18.49
CA GLY A 7 -26.73 -67.25 -18.60
C GLY A 7 -25.76 -67.25 -19.81
N LEU A 8 -24.74 -68.14 -19.84
CA LEU A 8 -24.14 -69.00 -18.80
C LEU A 8 -22.81 -69.66 -19.29
N VAL A 9 -22.16 -70.45 -18.41
CA VAL A 9 -21.16 -71.53 -18.66
C VAL A 9 -19.63 -71.23 -18.57
N ARG A 10 -19.07 -71.49 -17.36
CA ARG A 10 -17.89 -72.36 -17.01
C ARG A 10 -16.49 -72.13 -17.66
N ASN A 11 -15.35 -72.50 -17.06
CA ASN A 11 -14.90 -73.02 -15.73
C ASN A 11 -13.37 -72.70 -15.63
N ASP A 12 -12.58 -72.95 -14.57
CA ASP A 12 -12.67 -73.59 -13.23
C ASP A 12 -11.75 -72.77 -12.27
N GLY A 13 -11.40 -73.08 -11.01
CA GLY A 13 -11.60 -74.25 -10.13
C GLY A 13 -10.26 -74.76 -9.55
N GLY A 14 -10.07 -74.93 -8.23
CA GLY A 14 -10.97 -74.70 -7.10
C GLY A 14 -10.44 -75.26 -5.75
N ARG A 15 -11.34 -75.30 -4.75
CA ARG A 15 -11.20 -75.83 -3.37
C ARG A 15 -10.32 -75.06 -2.35
N ILE A 16 -10.54 -75.13 -1.01
CA ILE A 16 -11.74 -75.12 -0.11
C ILE A 16 -11.27 -75.40 1.34
N MET A 17 -12.01 -74.91 2.36
CA MET A 17 -11.81 -75.01 3.84
C MET A 17 -10.75 -74.10 4.48
N GLU A 18 -10.84 -73.71 5.78
CA GLU A 18 -11.94 -73.16 6.62
C GLU A 18 -11.44 -72.92 8.07
N SER A 19 -12.23 -72.21 8.89
CA SER A 19 -12.26 -72.15 10.36
C SER A 19 -11.02 -71.67 11.17
N ASP A 20 -11.03 -70.37 11.52
CA ASP A 20 -11.31 -69.81 12.87
C ASP A 20 -10.43 -70.04 14.14
N ASP A 21 -10.55 -69.05 15.04
CA ASP A 21 -10.30 -68.95 16.50
C ASP A 21 -8.88 -68.90 17.15
N GLU A 22 -8.49 -67.66 17.50
CA GLU A 22 -8.09 -67.14 18.83
C GLU A 22 -7.11 -67.87 19.82
N ILE A 23 -6.03 -67.15 20.21
CA ILE A 23 -5.59 -66.86 21.63
C ILE A 23 -4.99 -68.02 22.51
N PRO A 24 -3.99 -67.84 23.43
CA PRO A 24 -2.83 -66.92 23.53
C PRO A 24 -1.55 -67.51 24.28
N ILE A 25 -0.70 -66.65 24.87
CA ILE A 25 0.16 -66.83 26.10
C ILE A 25 1.36 -67.83 26.10
N ASP A 26 2.58 -67.25 26.14
CA ASP A 26 3.73 -67.40 27.11
C ASP A 26 4.28 -68.79 27.60
N ILE A 27 5.37 -68.73 28.39
CA ILE A 27 5.97 -69.72 29.31
C ILE A 27 7.26 -70.49 28.85
N ASN A 28 8.40 -69.85 29.10
CA ASN A 28 9.46 -70.28 30.07
C ASN A 28 10.32 -71.57 29.86
N MET A 29 11.60 -71.34 29.47
CA MET A 29 12.86 -71.97 29.96
C MET A 29 13.14 -73.51 30.02
N LYS A 30 14.43 -73.78 29.71
CA LYS A 30 15.36 -74.80 30.27
C LYS A 30 15.21 -76.28 29.86
N HIS A 31 16.24 -76.78 29.18
CA HIS A 31 17.11 -77.88 29.66
C HIS A 31 18.47 -77.82 28.92
N ARG A 32 19.62 -78.40 29.35
CA ARG A 32 20.27 -78.76 30.63
C ARG A 32 21.43 -79.71 30.26
N ARG A 33 22.71 -79.38 30.54
CA ARG A 33 23.91 -80.26 30.69
C ARG A 33 25.18 -79.38 30.63
N ARG A 34 26.30 -79.64 31.32
CA ARG A 34 26.61 -80.32 32.61
C ARG A 34 28.09 -80.02 32.94
N ALA A 35 28.49 -80.12 34.22
CA ALA A 35 29.87 -80.33 34.73
C ALA A 35 30.91 -79.17 34.82
N THR A 36 31.54 -79.10 36.02
CA THR A 36 32.96 -78.82 36.32
C THR A 36 33.66 -77.52 35.86
N GLN A 37 33.36 -76.42 36.55
CA GLN A 37 34.28 -75.67 37.44
C GLN A 37 35.81 -75.81 37.20
N GLY A 38 36.48 -74.72 36.79
CA GLY A 38 37.95 -74.67 36.61
C GLY A 38 38.56 -73.25 36.50
N ARG A 39 38.82 -72.62 37.67
CA ARG A 39 39.63 -71.38 37.92
C ARG A 39 39.49 -70.14 37.00
N ILE A 40 38.79 -69.15 37.56
CA ILE A 40 39.03 -67.68 37.47
C ILE A 40 40.51 -67.40 37.90
N THR A 41 41.30 -66.42 37.46
CA THR A 41 41.18 -64.99 37.03
C THR A 41 41.80 -64.73 35.63
N ASP A 42 41.84 -63.54 35.01
CA ASP A 42 41.58 -62.14 35.43
C ASP A 42 40.85 -61.34 34.33
N TRP A 43 39.64 -60.87 34.62
CA TRP A 43 38.85 -60.00 33.72
C TRP A 43 38.87 -58.52 34.13
N SER A 44 39.51 -58.16 35.25
CA SER A 44 39.44 -56.80 35.82
C SER A 44 40.08 -55.75 34.91
N LYS A 45 41.29 -56.02 34.40
CA LYS A 45 42.06 -55.11 33.56
C LYS A 45 41.40 -54.83 32.21
N ILE A 46 40.78 -55.84 31.60
CA ILE A 46 40.08 -55.69 30.31
C ILE A 46 38.85 -54.79 30.48
N HIS A 47 38.09 -54.95 31.57
CA HIS A 47 36.90 -54.14 31.81
C HIS A 47 37.21 -52.68 32.18
N GLN A 48 38.33 -52.41 32.85
CA GLN A 48 38.77 -51.04 33.09
C GLN A 48 39.20 -50.35 31.78
N HIS A 49 40.04 -51.01 30.98
CA HIS A 49 40.51 -50.42 29.71
C HIS A 49 39.37 -50.19 28.72
N TYR A 50 38.38 -51.11 28.62
CA TYR A 50 37.18 -50.89 27.81
C TYR A 50 36.26 -49.78 28.33
N ARG A 51 36.27 -49.48 29.64
CA ARG A 51 35.54 -48.31 30.19
C ARG A 51 36.28 -47.02 29.86
N GLU A 52 37.59 -46.97 30.04
CA GLU A 52 38.41 -45.80 29.74
C GLU A 52 38.36 -45.46 28.24
N ILE A 53 38.46 -46.45 27.35
CA ILE A 53 38.28 -46.27 25.90
C ILE A 53 36.86 -45.79 25.57
N LYS A 54 35.80 -46.42 26.12
CA LYS A 54 34.42 -45.94 25.85
C LYS A 54 34.12 -44.55 26.42
N ILE A 55 34.77 -44.15 27.52
CA ILE A 55 34.64 -42.80 28.07
C ILE A 55 35.41 -41.80 27.20
N ALA A 56 36.59 -42.16 26.70
CA ALA A 56 37.34 -41.34 25.75
C ALA A 56 36.61 -41.18 24.41
N ASP A 57 36.10 -42.25 23.81
CA ASP A 57 35.27 -42.18 22.59
C ASP A 57 34.00 -41.35 22.83
N ALA A 58 33.36 -41.49 24.00
CA ALA A 58 32.16 -40.72 24.33
C ALA A 58 32.46 -39.23 24.56
N THR A 59 33.55 -38.86 25.24
CA THR A 59 33.92 -37.45 25.42
C THR A 59 34.45 -36.84 24.12
N SER A 60 35.24 -37.56 23.33
CA SER A 60 35.63 -37.12 21.99
C SER A 60 34.43 -36.95 21.06
N SER A 61 33.48 -37.89 21.05
CA SER A 61 32.24 -37.78 20.27
C SER A 61 31.36 -36.62 20.76
N PHE A 62 31.24 -36.42 22.07
CA PHE A 62 30.47 -35.31 22.64
C PHE A 62 31.12 -33.95 22.36
N ILE A 63 32.45 -33.85 22.46
CA ILE A 63 33.20 -32.65 22.08
C ILE A 63 33.03 -32.39 20.58
N VAL A 64 33.14 -33.40 19.71
CA VAL A 64 32.91 -33.25 18.26
C VAL A 64 31.48 -32.80 17.98
N ILE A 65 30.46 -33.37 18.63
CA ILE A 65 29.05 -32.95 18.48
C ILE A 65 28.86 -31.50 18.98
N VAL A 66 29.45 -31.13 20.11
CA VAL A 66 29.37 -29.76 20.64
C VAL A 66 30.15 -28.77 19.76
N THR A 67 31.30 -29.14 19.21
CA THR A 67 32.05 -28.30 18.25
C THR A 67 31.34 -28.19 16.90
N ILE A 68 30.67 -29.24 16.43
CA ILE A 68 29.80 -29.17 15.25
C ILE A 68 28.56 -28.31 15.54
N PHE A 69 27.96 -28.41 16.72
CA PHE A 69 26.79 -27.61 17.10
C PHE A 69 27.15 -26.13 17.29
N ILE A 70 28.26 -25.82 17.98
CA ILE A 70 28.79 -24.46 18.09
C ILE A 70 29.23 -23.94 16.72
N GLY A 71 29.88 -24.77 15.89
CA GLY A 71 30.23 -24.43 14.51
C GLY A 71 29.00 -24.17 13.63
N TYR A 72 27.92 -24.92 13.82
CA TYR A 72 26.64 -24.71 13.14
C TYR A 72 25.91 -23.46 13.67
N CYS A 73 25.96 -23.17 14.97
CA CYS A 73 25.43 -21.93 15.53
C CYS A 73 26.24 -20.70 15.08
N ILE A 74 27.57 -20.79 15.00
CA ILE A 74 28.45 -19.75 14.47
C ILE A 74 28.24 -19.60 12.95
N PHE A 75 28.07 -20.70 12.21
CA PHE A 75 27.74 -20.66 10.79
C PHE A 75 26.34 -20.05 10.57
N CYS A 76 25.32 -20.43 11.33
CA CYS A 76 24.01 -19.79 11.28
C CYS A 76 24.04 -18.33 11.74
N ALA A 77 24.89 -17.95 12.70
CA ALA A 77 25.07 -16.55 13.09
C ALA A 77 25.80 -15.74 12.01
N LEU A 78 26.85 -16.29 11.39
CA LEU A 78 27.52 -15.67 10.24
C LEU A 78 26.61 -15.61 9.02
N VAL A 79 25.81 -16.64 8.76
CA VAL A 79 24.78 -16.65 7.72
C VAL A 79 23.66 -15.67 8.06
N LEU A 80 23.29 -15.45 9.32
CA LEU A 80 22.37 -14.36 9.71
C LEU A 80 23.02 -12.97 9.62
N VAL A 81 24.35 -12.86 9.74
CA VAL A 81 25.10 -11.61 9.52
C VAL A 81 25.38 -11.35 8.04
N LEU A 82 25.35 -12.38 7.19
CA LEU A 82 25.50 -12.31 5.72
C LEU A 82 24.15 -12.31 4.97
N LEU A 83 23.07 -12.77 5.62
CA LEU A 83 21.67 -12.62 5.19
C LEU A 83 20.98 -11.41 5.84
N ASN A 84 21.59 -10.82 6.88
CA ASN A 84 21.71 -9.37 6.95
C ASN A 84 22.61 -8.93 5.78
N THR A 85 22.10 -9.03 4.56
CA THR A 85 22.21 -7.89 3.66
C THR A 85 21.75 -6.69 4.48
N GLU A 86 22.59 -5.66 4.60
CA GLU A 86 22.09 -4.38 5.12
C GLU A 86 20.84 -4.05 4.30
N ILE A 87 19.73 -3.76 4.98
CA ILE A 87 18.53 -3.30 4.28
C ILE A 87 18.91 -1.92 3.77
N GLU A 88 19.28 -1.84 2.49
CA GLU A 88 19.56 -0.59 1.80
C GLU A 88 18.31 0.29 1.94
N MET A 89 18.36 1.23 2.89
CA MET A 89 17.23 2.11 3.21
C MET A 89 16.78 2.79 1.92
N THR A 90 15.54 2.56 1.51
CA THR A 90 15.12 2.92 0.15
C THR A 90 15.24 4.43 -0.04
N THR A 91 16.11 4.86 -0.95
CA THR A 91 16.37 6.29 -1.19
C THR A 91 15.11 6.98 -1.71
N GLY A 92 14.74 8.10 -1.09
CA GLY A 92 13.51 8.81 -1.43
C GLY A 92 13.57 9.48 -2.80
N THR A 93 12.97 8.85 -3.80
CA THR A 93 12.94 9.34 -5.18
C THR A 93 12.09 10.61 -5.28
N LEU A 94 12.68 11.73 -5.68
CA LEU A 94 11.93 12.96 -5.98
C LEU A 94 11.13 12.83 -7.28
N TYR A 95 9.89 13.34 -7.30
CA TYR A 95 9.05 13.36 -8.49
C TYR A 95 9.74 14.14 -9.64
N PRO A 96 9.88 13.59 -10.87
CA PRO A 96 10.53 14.28 -11.97
C PRO A 96 9.87 15.61 -12.31
N ARG A 97 10.67 16.67 -12.39
CA ARG A 97 10.24 18.03 -12.74
C ARG A 97 11.23 18.64 -13.73
N GLU A 98 10.69 19.31 -14.74
CA GLU A 98 11.52 20.11 -15.65
C GLU A 98 12.07 21.34 -14.92
N SER A 99 13.32 21.68 -15.23
CA SER A 99 14.00 22.88 -14.73
C SER A 99 15.10 23.30 -15.71
N GLU A 100 15.80 24.37 -15.38
CA GLU A 100 16.99 24.89 -16.08
C GLU A 100 18.14 23.86 -16.15
N THR A 101 18.05 22.77 -15.37
CA THR A 101 19.07 21.71 -15.26
C THR A 101 18.52 20.29 -15.51
N ARG A 102 17.20 20.12 -15.65
CA ARG A 102 16.52 18.82 -15.75
C ARG A 102 15.47 18.82 -16.86
N GLU A 103 15.51 17.84 -17.74
CA GLU A 103 14.50 17.62 -18.80
C GLU A 103 13.65 16.39 -18.44
N VAL A 104 12.34 16.39 -18.76
CA VAL A 104 11.43 15.28 -18.46
C VAL A 104 10.63 14.90 -19.71
N ARG A 105 10.57 13.61 -20.03
CA ARG A 105 9.86 13.09 -21.20
C ARG A 105 9.05 11.84 -20.84
N SER A 106 7.74 11.91 -21.02
CA SER A 106 6.87 10.73 -20.91
C SER A 106 7.13 9.72 -22.05
N LEU A 107 7.09 8.43 -21.70
CA LEU A 107 7.09 7.27 -22.59
C LEU A 107 5.69 6.63 -22.70
N ASP A 108 4.63 7.35 -22.31
CA ASP A 108 3.24 6.89 -22.32
C ASP A 108 2.64 6.81 -23.73
N GLY A 109 1.45 6.21 -23.84
CA GLY A 109 0.79 5.87 -25.10
C GLY A 109 0.84 4.37 -25.36
N LEU A 110 0.90 3.96 -26.63
CA LEU A 110 0.92 2.53 -26.98
C LEU A 110 2.31 1.90 -26.82
N TRP A 111 2.32 0.67 -26.32
CA TRP A 111 3.45 -0.25 -26.23
C TRP A 111 3.05 -1.57 -26.92
N ASN A 112 4.01 -2.36 -27.37
CA ASN A 112 3.73 -3.76 -27.70
C ASN A 112 3.48 -4.54 -26.41
N PHE A 113 2.60 -5.54 -26.45
CA PHE A 113 2.30 -6.43 -25.33
C PHE A 113 2.25 -7.89 -25.79
N VAL A 114 2.78 -8.80 -24.98
CA VAL A 114 2.63 -10.24 -25.14
C VAL A 114 2.42 -10.93 -23.78
N LYS A 115 1.34 -11.72 -23.67
CA LYS A 115 1.05 -12.56 -22.52
C LYS A 115 1.90 -13.83 -22.52
N SER A 116 2.49 -14.24 -21.40
CA SER A 116 3.15 -15.55 -21.32
C SER A 116 2.14 -16.70 -21.26
N ASP A 117 2.59 -17.92 -21.55
CA ASP A 117 1.82 -19.12 -21.24
C ASP A 117 1.77 -19.30 -19.72
N ILE A 118 0.59 -19.60 -19.18
CA ILE A 118 0.36 -19.78 -17.74
C ILE A 118 1.01 -21.06 -17.19
N THR A 119 1.25 -22.05 -18.06
CA THR A 119 2.03 -23.26 -17.73
C THR A 119 3.54 -23.01 -17.73
N ASN A 120 3.98 -21.88 -18.28
CA ASN A 120 5.38 -21.56 -18.51
C ASN A 120 5.66 -20.04 -18.30
N PRO A 121 5.36 -19.48 -17.11
CA PRO A 121 5.42 -18.03 -16.89
C PRO A 121 6.83 -17.46 -17.03
N THR A 122 7.88 -18.24 -16.78
CA THR A 122 9.28 -17.81 -16.95
C THR A 122 9.82 -17.98 -18.38
N GLN A 123 8.98 -18.31 -19.38
CA GLN A 123 9.44 -18.55 -20.75
C GLN A 123 10.29 -17.41 -21.30
N GLY A 124 9.81 -16.16 -21.24
CA GLY A 124 10.51 -15.02 -21.83
C GLY A 124 11.87 -14.70 -21.19
N MET A 125 12.10 -15.15 -19.96
CA MET A 125 13.41 -15.07 -19.31
C MET A 125 14.38 -16.10 -19.89
N ARG A 126 13.92 -17.35 -20.10
CA ARG A 126 14.75 -18.44 -20.62
C ARG A 126 15.02 -18.31 -22.12
N ASP A 127 14.00 -17.94 -22.87
CA ASP A 127 14.02 -17.68 -24.32
C ASP A 127 14.58 -16.29 -24.64
N LYS A 128 14.92 -15.49 -23.62
CA LYS A 128 15.54 -14.16 -23.67
C LYS A 128 14.83 -13.16 -24.60
N TRP A 129 13.51 -13.05 -24.49
CA TRP A 129 12.69 -12.18 -25.34
C TRP A 129 13.09 -10.69 -25.27
N TYR A 130 13.77 -10.26 -24.21
CA TYR A 130 14.30 -8.91 -24.06
C TYR A 130 15.46 -8.54 -25.01
N LEU A 131 16.09 -9.52 -25.68
CA LEU A 131 17.23 -9.28 -26.57
C LEU A 131 16.86 -8.75 -27.97
N ASP A 132 15.65 -9.04 -28.49
CA ASP A 132 15.15 -8.48 -29.75
C ASP A 132 13.76 -7.83 -29.57
N ASP A 133 13.24 -7.17 -30.61
CA ASP A 133 11.91 -6.56 -30.61
C ASP A 133 10.84 -7.66 -30.40
N LEU A 134 9.94 -7.51 -29.43
CA LEU A 134 8.99 -8.57 -29.02
C LEU A 134 8.14 -9.07 -30.19
N SER A 135 7.81 -8.20 -31.14
CA SER A 135 7.02 -8.49 -32.36
C SER A 135 7.72 -9.42 -33.36
N ARG A 136 9.04 -9.61 -33.24
CA ARG A 136 9.82 -10.60 -34.01
C ARG A 136 9.83 -11.96 -33.32
N VAL A 137 9.78 -11.96 -31.98
CA VAL A 137 9.88 -13.17 -31.15
C VAL A 137 8.52 -13.85 -30.99
N ARG A 138 7.45 -13.08 -30.78
CA ARG A 138 6.06 -13.57 -30.71
C ARG A 138 5.08 -12.53 -31.29
N LYS A 139 3.86 -12.95 -31.61
CA LYS A 139 2.78 -12.03 -32.04
C LYS A 139 2.44 -11.07 -30.89
N THR A 140 2.64 -9.77 -31.10
CA THR A 140 2.24 -8.71 -30.16
C THR A 140 0.80 -8.23 -30.41
N ILE A 141 0.24 -7.58 -29.40
CA ILE A 141 -0.92 -6.67 -29.52
C ILE A 141 -0.54 -5.28 -28.97
N PRO A 142 -1.17 -4.18 -29.41
CA PRO A 142 -0.96 -2.88 -28.79
C PRO A 142 -1.63 -2.84 -27.41
N MET A 143 -0.96 -2.24 -26.43
CA MET A 143 -1.47 -2.01 -25.08
C MET A 143 -1.17 -0.56 -24.66
N PRO A 144 -2.14 0.20 -24.10
CA PRO A 144 -1.87 1.53 -23.58
C PRO A 144 -1.09 1.48 -22.27
N VAL A 145 -0.31 2.52 -22.03
CA VAL A 145 0.37 2.86 -20.78
C VAL A 145 0.15 4.36 -20.54
N PRO A 146 -0.24 4.82 -19.34
CA PRO A 146 -0.65 4.03 -18.18
C PRO A 146 -2.00 3.31 -18.36
N ALA A 147 -2.05 2.01 -18.07
CA ALA A 147 -3.29 1.24 -17.97
C ALA A 147 -3.07 -0.12 -17.29
N SER A 148 -4.13 -0.63 -16.65
CA SER A 148 -4.23 -2.06 -16.34
C SER A 148 -4.64 -2.83 -17.60
N TYR A 149 -3.94 -3.91 -17.96
CA TYR A 149 -4.23 -4.62 -19.22
C TYR A 149 -5.56 -5.38 -19.23
N ASN A 150 -6.11 -5.69 -18.05
CA ASN A 150 -7.15 -6.70 -17.88
C ASN A 150 -8.48 -6.38 -18.59
N ASP A 151 -8.86 -5.11 -18.70
CA ASP A 151 -10.13 -4.67 -19.31
C ASP A 151 -9.94 -3.90 -20.65
N ILE A 152 -8.74 -3.95 -21.23
CA ILE A 152 -8.44 -3.37 -22.55
C ILE A 152 -8.90 -4.28 -23.70
N THR A 153 -8.94 -5.58 -23.48
CA THR A 153 -9.25 -6.58 -24.52
C THR A 153 -10.57 -7.30 -24.25
N THR A 154 -11.11 -7.96 -25.28
CA THR A 154 -12.31 -8.82 -25.15
C THR A 154 -11.99 -10.26 -24.73
N GLU A 155 -10.73 -10.57 -24.37
CA GLU A 155 -10.27 -11.93 -24.09
C GLU A 155 -10.19 -12.22 -22.58
N HIS A 156 -11.04 -13.14 -22.09
CA HIS A 156 -10.94 -13.68 -20.72
C HIS A 156 -9.54 -14.23 -20.40
N ALA A 157 -8.88 -14.86 -21.38
CA ALA A 157 -7.53 -15.40 -21.24
C ALA A 157 -6.44 -14.33 -21.04
N ILE A 158 -6.73 -13.06 -21.32
CA ILE A 158 -5.90 -11.90 -20.96
C ILE A 158 -6.41 -11.30 -19.64
N ARG A 159 -7.72 -11.07 -19.52
CA ARG A 159 -8.34 -10.45 -18.33
C ARG A 159 -7.98 -11.16 -17.02
N ASP A 160 -8.15 -12.47 -17.00
CA ASP A 160 -8.03 -13.31 -15.81
C ASP A 160 -6.67 -14.07 -15.78
N HIS A 161 -5.65 -13.53 -16.48
CA HIS A 161 -4.30 -14.10 -16.57
C HIS A 161 -3.51 -14.02 -15.26
N VAL A 162 -2.64 -15.01 -15.05
CA VAL A 162 -1.78 -15.12 -13.86
C VAL A 162 -0.35 -15.47 -14.30
N GLY A 163 0.64 -14.83 -13.67
CA GLY A 163 2.04 -14.90 -14.07
C GLY A 163 2.43 -13.81 -15.07
N THR A 164 3.62 -13.96 -15.68
CA THR A 164 4.24 -12.85 -16.42
C THR A 164 3.48 -12.38 -17.67
N VAL A 165 3.56 -11.08 -17.92
CA VAL A 165 3.27 -10.40 -19.18
C VAL A 165 4.48 -9.54 -19.57
N TRP A 166 4.62 -9.27 -20.87
CA TRP A 166 5.77 -8.57 -21.43
C TRP A 166 5.32 -7.36 -22.22
N TYR A 167 5.93 -6.21 -21.96
CA TYR A 167 5.77 -4.97 -22.72
C TYR A 167 7.07 -4.61 -23.43
N ASP A 168 7.01 -4.02 -24.63
CA ASP A 168 8.15 -3.27 -25.19
C ASP A 168 7.74 -1.97 -25.89
N ARG A 169 8.71 -1.07 -26.01
CA ARG A 169 8.58 0.17 -26.75
C ARG A 169 9.94 0.65 -27.26
N LYS A 170 9.92 1.35 -28.39
CA LYS A 170 11.06 2.08 -28.94
C LYS A 170 10.99 3.56 -28.56
N PHE A 171 12.13 4.15 -28.23
CA PHE A 171 12.28 5.54 -27.83
C PHE A 171 13.60 6.13 -28.32
N PHE A 172 13.73 7.46 -28.30
CA PHE A 172 14.95 8.16 -28.69
C PHE A 172 15.48 8.98 -27.52
N VAL A 173 16.79 8.85 -27.24
CA VAL A 173 17.51 9.71 -26.31
C VAL A 173 18.18 10.82 -27.11
N PRO A 174 17.91 12.12 -26.84
CA PRO A 174 18.58 13.23 -27.53
C PRO A 174 20.10 13.16 -27.46
N MET A 175 20.79 13.61 -28.51
CA MET A 175 22.27 13.70 -28.52
C MET A 175 22.79 14.79 -27.57
N SER A 176 21.97 15.79 -27.22
CA SER A 176 22.29 16.78 -26.18
C SER A 176 22.61 16.13 -24.83
N TRP A 177 21.86 15.08 -24.47
CA TRP A 177 21.98 14.41 -23.17
C TRP A 177 23.27 13.60 -22.98
N SER A 178 24.12 13.50 -24.00
CA SER A 178 25.41 12.82 -23.89
C SER A 178 26.49 13.67 -23.19
N LYS A 179 26.14 14.88 -22.70
CA LYS A 179 27.07 15.85 -22.11
C LYS A 179 26.59 16.30 -20.75
N ASN A 180 27.33 15.95 -19.70
CA ASN A 180 27.14 16.39 -18.31
C ASN A 180 25.75 16.12 -17.69
N GLN A 181 24.91 15.31 -18.34
CA GLN A 181 23.63 14.83 -17.85
C GLN A 181 23.69 13.33 -17.59
N ARG A 182 23.05 12.88 -16.52
CA ARG A 182 22.67 11.49 -16.26
C ARG A 182 21.26 11.28 -16.80
N VAL A 183 21.04 10.19 -17.52
CA VAL A 183 19.73 9.82 -18.07
C VAL A 183 19.08 8.78 -17.15
N TRP A 184 17.86 9.06 -16.70
CA TRP A 184 17.12 8.24 -15.76
C TRP A 184 15.82 7.73 -16.37
N LEU A 185 15.37 6.57 -15.88
CA LEU A 185 14.14 5.91 -16.28
C LEU A 185 13.33 5.56 -15.03
N ARG A 186 12.14 6.16 -14.88
CA ARG A 186 11.22 5.99 -13.75
C ARG A 186 9.88 5.40 -14.18
N PHE A 187 9.35 4.49 -13.36
CA PHE A 187 7.98 3.99 -13.44
C PHE A 187 7.21 4.48 -12.20
N GLY A 188 6.04 5.09 -12.37
CA GLY A 188 5.19 5.50 -11.24
C GLY A 188 4.48 4.34 -10.51
N SER A 189 4.31 3.19 -11.19
CA SER A 189 3.78 1.92 -10.66
C SER A 189 3.77 0.86 -11.77
N VAL A 190 4.24 -0.35 -11.44
CA VAL A 190 4.06 -1.58 -12.23
C VAL A 190 3.63 -2.69 -11.28
N HIS A 191 2.47 -3.33 -11.52
CA HIS A 191 1.94 -4.36 -10.61
C HIS A 191 2.25 -5.79 -11.09
N TYR A 192 2.87 -6.66 -10.30
CA TYR A 192 3.38 -6.52 -8.92
C TYR A 192 4.91 -6.58 -8.83
N GLU A 193 5.53 -7.52 -9.55
CA GLU A 193 6.99 -7.60 -9.68
C GLU A 193 7.40 -7.21 -11.10
N ALA A 194 8.39 -6.32 -11.23
CA ALA A 194 8.85 -5.77 -12.49
C ALA A 194 10.34 -6.07 -12.73
N PHE A 195 10.68 -6.43 -13.98
CA PHE A 195 12.06 -6.54 -14.45
C PHE A 195 12.19 -5.70 -15.73
N VAL A 196 13.04 -4.68 -15.69
CA VAL A 196 13.19 -3.70 -16.76
C VAL A 196 14.52 -3.89 -17.48
N TYR A 197 14.46 -3.85 -18.82
CA TYR A 197 15.59 -3.99 -19.71
C TYR A 197 15.69 -2.78 -20.65
N VAL A 198 16.91 -2.30 -20.89
CA VAL A 198 17.21 -1.28 -21.90
C VAL A 198 18.20 -1.87 -22.89
N ASN A 199 17.84 -1.86 -24.18
CA ASN A 199 18.62 -2.43 -25.29
C ASN A 199 19.05 -3.91 -25.17
N GLY A 200 18.51 -4.65 -24.19
CA GLY A 200 18.83 -6.06 -23.92
C GLY A 200 19.47 -6.31 -22.55
N GLU A 201 19.99 -5.27 -21.90
CA GLU A 201 20.59 -5.35 -20.57
C GLU A 201 19.56 -5.04 -19.48
N MET A 202 19.60 -5.76 -18.35
CA MET A 202 18.70 -5.51 -17.21
C MET A 202 19.18 -4.27 -16.44
N VAL A 203 18.27 -3.32 -16.18
CA VAL A 203 18.61 -2.06 -15.50
C VAL A 203 18.00 -1.93 -14.10
N VAL A 204 16.85 -2.55 -13.82
CA VAL A 204 16.25 -2.61 -12.48
C VAL A 204 15.25 -3.78 -12.33
N ARG A 205 15.15 -4.29 -11.10
CA ARG A 205 14.07 -5.16 -10.61
C ARG A 205 13.36 -4.45 -9.45
N HIS A 206 12.03 -4.49 -9.40
CA HIS A 206 11.23 -3.91 -8.30
C HIS A 206 10.09 -4.84 -7.90
N GLU A 207 9.68 -4.80 -6.62
CA GLU A 207 8.64 -5.65 -6.05
C GLU A 207 7.68 -4.85 -5.13
N MET A 208 7.01 -3.84 -5.69
CA MET A 208 5.87 -3.19 -5.01
C MET A 208 4.90 -2.56 -6.01
N GLY A 209 3.72 -3.16 -6.20
CA GLY A 209 2.78 -2.79 -7.26
C GLY A 209 2.22 -1.36 -7.26
N HIS A 210 2.45 -0.57 -6.20
CA HIS A 210 1.82 0.74 -5.96
C HIS A 210 2.79 1.88 -5.64
N LEU A 211 4.10 1.62 -5.64
CA LEU A 211 5.12 2.62 -5.36
C LEU A 211 6.06 2.76 -6.57
N PRO A 212 6.68 3.94 -6.76
CA PRO A 212 7.52 4.21 -7.91
C PRO A 212 8.91 3.57 -7.75
N PHE A 213 9.61 3.41 -8.87
CA PHE A 213 11.02 2.99 -8.90
C PHE A 213 11.72 3.53 -10.14
N GLU A 214 13.04 3.66 -10.09
CA GLU A 214 13.85 4.23 -11.17
C GLU A 214 15.25 3.63 -11.28
N ALA A 215 15.89 3.89 -12.42
CA ALA A 215 17.25 3.45 -12.74
C ALA A 215 18.02 4.55 -13.48
N GLU A 216 19.31 4.68 -13.17
CA GLU A 216 20.29 5.41 -13.97
C GLU A 216 20.62 4.56 -15.21
N ILE A 217 20.44 5.11 -16.41
CA ILE A 217 20.55 4.35 -17.67
C ILE A 217 21.51 4.93 -18.73
N SER A 218 22.31 5.95 -18.41
CA SER A 218 23.25 6.61 -19.35
C SER A 218 24.16 5.63 -20.07
N GLN A 219 24.69 4.63 -19.36
CA GLN A 219 25.58 3.62 -19.93
C GLN A 219 24.89 2.58 -20.83
N TYR A 220 23.56 2.44 -20.74
CA TYR A 220 22.77 1.48 -21.51
C TYR A 220 22.12 2.09 -22.76
N VAL A 221 22.09 3.43 -22.89
CA VAL A 221 21.42 4.14 -23.98
C VAL A 221 22.36 4.58 -25.11
N LYS A 222 21.81 4.62 -26.32
CA LYS A 222 22.44 5.09 -27.55
C LYS A 222 21.94 6.52 -27.81
N TYR A 223 22.77 7.50 -27.49
CA TYR A 223 22.46 8.92 -27.69
C TYR A 223 22.29 9.24 -29.18
N GLY A 224 21.28 10.05 -29.50
CA GLY A 224 20.88 10.41 -30.86
C GLY A 224 20.29 9.28 -31.70
N GLN A 225 19.95 8.13 -31.11
CA GLN A 225 19.52 6.91 -31.81
C GLN A 225 18.27 6.28 -31.19
N GLU A 226 17.69 5.30 -31.91
CA GLU A 226 16.63 4.45 -31.38
C GLU A 226 17.17 3.51 -30.29
N ASN A 227 16.41 3.42 -29.21
CA ASN A 227 16.61 2.55 -28.06
C ASN A 227 15.35 1.71 -27.85
N ARG A 228 15.48 0.48 -27.35
CA ARG A 228 14.33 -0.32 -26.89
C ARG A 228 14.30 -0.39 -25.37
N ILE A 229 13.11 -0.21 -24.80
CA ILE A 229 12.78 -0.60 -23.43
C ILE A 229 11.89 -1.83 -23.47
N THR A 230 12.18 -2.83 -22.65
CA THR A 230 11.38 -4.05 -22.49
C THR A 230 11.13 -4.30 -21.00
N VAL A 231 9.89 -4.63 -20.64
CA VAL A 231 9.47 -4.81 -19.23
C VAL A 231 8.77 -6.15 -19.10
N MET A 232 9.27 -7.02 -18.23
CA MET A 232 8.48 -8.14 -17.70
C MET A 232 7.74 -7.68 -16.45
N CYS A 233 6.47 -8.03 -16.35
CA CYS A 233 5.57 -7.72 -15.25
C CYS A 233 4.90 -9.02 -14.80
N ASP A 234 5.14 -9.47 -13.57
CA ASP A 234 4.43 -10.60 -12.95
C ASP A 234 3.39 -10.10 -11.96
N ASN A 235 2.17 -10.65 -12.02
CA ASN A 235 1.04 -10.27 -11.18
C ASN A 235 0.73 -11.26 -10.04
N ALA A 236 1.55 -12.30 -9.89
CA ALA A 236 1.38 -13.33 -8.88
C ALA A 236 1.58 -12.78 -7.45
N LEU A 237 0.55 -12.90 -6.61
CA LEU A 237 0.57 -12.54 -5.20
C LEU A 237 0.68 -13.79 -4.32
N MET A 238 1.57 -13.73 -3.33
CA MET A 238 1.97 -14.82 -2.45
C MET A 238 1.66 -14.49 -0.99
N GLN A 239 1.92 -15.42 -0.06
CA GLN A 239 1.71 -15.19 1.37
C GLN A 239 2.72 -14.24 2.03
N THR A 240 3.70 -13.77 1.28
CA THR A 240 4.70 -12.78 1.68
C THR A 240 4.61 -11.46 0.92
N THR A 241 3.76 -11.35 -0.12
CA THR A 241 3.56 -10.09 -0.83
C THR A 241 2.65 -9.15 -0.05
N ILE A 242 2.71 -7.86 -0.36
CA ILE A 242 1.88 -6.81 0.24
C ILE A 242 1.18 -6.10 -0.93
N PRO A 243 -0.10 -6.41 -1.24
CA PRO A 243 -1.03 -7.28 -0.52
C PRO A 243 -0.75 -8.79 -0.68
N GLN A 244 -1.29 -9.59 0.24
CA GLN A 244 -1.11 -11.06 0.23
C GLN A 244 -2.05 -11.76 -0.78
N GLY A 245 -1.58 -12.88 -1.34
CA GLY A 245 -2.37 -13.79 -2.16
C GLY A 245 -1.93 -15.25 -2.05
N LYS A 246 -2.58 -16.14 -2.81
CA LYS A 246 -2.19 -17.55 -3.01
C LYS A 246 -2.45 -17.95 -4.46
N ILE A 247 -1.43 -18.46 -5.15
CA ILE A 247 -1.63 -19.23 -6.40
C ILE A 247 -2.26 -20.56 -6.02
N THR A 248 -3.35 -20.95 -6.71
CA THR A 248 -4.03 -22.23 -6.49
C THR A 248 -4.32 -22.94 -7.80
N GLN A 249 -4.47 -24.25 -7.73
CA GLN A 249 -4.94 -25.08 -8.84
C GLN A 249 -6.40 -25.45 -8.59
N LEU A 250 -7.28 -25.15 -9.55
CA LEU A 250 -8.69 -25.54 -9.52
C LEU A 250 -8.96 -26.57 -10.63
N ALA A 251 -9.77 -27.57 -10.33
CA ALA A 251 -10.27 -28.49 -11.35
C ALA A 251 -11.25 -27.77 -12.29
N ARG A 252 -11.21 -28.14 -13.57
CA ARG A 252 -12.12 -27.70 -14.64
C ARG A 252 -12.44 -28.89 -15.54
N ASP A 253 -13.50 -28.80 -16.35
CA ASP A 253 -14.04 -29.92 -17.13
C ASP A 253 -13.01 -30.64 -18.03
N ASP A 254 -11.99 -29.91 -18.51
CA ASP A 254 -10.90 -30.40 -19.36
C ASP A 254 -9.51 -30.39 -18.66
N GLY A 255 -9.44 -30.30 -17.33
CA GLY A 255 -8.19 -30.44 -16.58
C GLY A 255 -8.07 -29.54 -15.35
N VAL A 256 -7.05 -28.67 -15.34
CA VAL A 256 -6.72 -27.78 -14.21
C VAL A 256 -6.50 -26.34 -14.68
N SER A 257 -7.08 -25.36 -14.00
CA SER A 257 -6.72 -23.94 -14.13
C SER A 257 -5.81 -23.51 -12.99
N ILE A 258 -4.81 -22.70 -13.30
CA ILE A 258 -4.02 -21.96 -12.30
C ILE A 258 -4.73 -20.63 -12.10
N VAL A 259 -5.07 -20.29 -10.86
CA VAL A 259 -5.76 -19.03 -10.53
C VAL A 259 -5.09 -18.31 -9.35
N GLN A 260 -5.11 -16.99 -9.41
CA GLN A 260 -4.73 -16.13 -8.30
C GLN A 260 -5.92 -16.00 -7.35
N THR A 261 -5.70 -16.33 -6.07
CA THR A 261 -6.68 -16.09 -5.00
C THR A 261 -6.14 -15.07 -4.00
N TYR A 262 -7.06 -14.34 -3.37
CA TYR A 262 -6.83 -13.30 -2.37
C TYR A 262 -8.16 -13.05 -1.64
N THR A 263 -8.12 -12.36 -0.50
CA THR A 263 -9.32 -12.05 0.29
C THR A 263 -9.83 -10.61 0.12
N PHE A 264 -8.95 -9.70 -0.32
CA PHE A 264 -9.25 -8.26 -0.38
C PHE A 264 -10.34 -7.91 -1.40
N ASP A 265 -11.15 -6.90 -1.08
CA ASP A 265 -12.41 -6.63 -1.80
C ASP A 265 -12.26 -5.90 -3.15
N PHE A 266 -11.07 -5.86 -3.79
CA PHE A 266 -10.85 -5.20 -5.08
C PHE A 266 -10.25 -6.13 -6.14
N PHE A 267 -10.37 -5.78 -7.43
CA PHE A 267 -9.80 -6.58 -8.51
C PHE A 267 -8.28 -6.40 -8.61
N ASN A 268 -7.55 -7.51 -8.74
CA ASN A 268 -6.10 -7.57 -8.92
C ASN A 268 -5.67 -7.18 -10.34
N TYR A 269 -6.04 -5.96 -10.74
CA TYR A 269 -5.58 -5.31 -11.96
C TYR A 269 -4.05 -5.25 -12.01
N ALA A 270 -3.48 -5.60 -13.15
CA ALA A 270 -2.04 -5.71 -13.37
C ALA A 270 -1.58 -4.95 -14.63
N GLY A 271 -0.26 -4.73 -14.75
CA GLY A 271 0.33 -3.91 -15.81
C GLY A 271 1.02 -2.65 -15.29
N ILE A 272 1.25 -1.69 -16.18
CA ILE A 272 1.93 -0.42 -15.90
C ILE A 272 0.85 0.64 -15.61
N HIS A 273 0.51 0.85 -14.34
CA HIS A 273 -0.67 1.63 -13.93
C HIS A 273 -0.46 3.14 -13.93
N ARG A 274 0.79 3.62 -13.87
CA ARG A 274 1.14 5.05 -13.85
C ARG A 274 2.25 5.37 -14.82
N SER A 275 2.41 6.65 -15.14
CA SER A 275 3.27 7.11 -16.23
C SER A 275 4.72 6.65 -16.13
N VAL A 276 5.31 6.40 -17.29
CA VAL A 276 6.72 6.04 -17.45
C VAL A 276 7.49 7.27 -17.91
N HIS A 277 8.48 7.70 -17.15
CA HIS A 277 9.25 8.90 -17.40
C HIS A 277 10.70 8.57 -17.74
N LEU A 278 11.20 9.19 -18.80
CA LEU A 278 12.62 9.32 -19.10
C LEU A 278 13.02 10.76 -18.74
N TYR A 279 13.95 10.98 -17.82
CA TYR A 279 14.35 12.32 -17.39
C TYR A 279 15.86 12.47 -17.28
N THR A 280 16.35 13.69 -17.12
CA THR A 280 17.76 13.98 -16.86
C THR A 280 18.00 14.62 -15.51
N THR A 281 19.18 14.37 -14.96
CA THR A 281 19.78 15.20 -13.90
C THR A 281 21.17 15.66 -14.37
N PRO A 282 21.72 16.75 -13.81
CA PRO A 282 23.15 17.04 -13.94
C PRO A 282 24.02 15.92 -13.31
N SER A 283 25.33 15.96 -13.58
CA SER A 283 26.32 15.02 -13.03
C SER A 283 26.32 14.92 -11.50
N THR A 284 26.06 16.05 -10.82
CA THR A 284 25.91 16.19 -9.37
C THR A 284 24.55 16.85 -9.13
N TYR A 285 23.67 16.24 -8.34
CA TYR A 285 22.24 16.58 -8.32
C TYR A 285 21.60 16.41 -6.94
N ILE A 286 20.51 17.12 -6.69
CA ILE A 286 19.63 16.96 -5.52
C ILE A 286 18.86 15.65 -5.68
N GLU A 287 19.19 14.64 -4.88
CA GLU A 287 18.57 13.31 -4.90
C GLU A 287 17.32 13.25 -4.00
N GLU A 288 17.42 13.80 -2.79
CA GLU A 288 16.42 13.68 -1.74
C GLU A 288 16.25 15.03 -1.01
N ILE A 289 15.02 15.39 -0.63
CA ILE A 289 14.71 16.55 0.22
C ILE A 289 13.83 16.09 1.39
N ASP A 290 14.21 16.45 2.61
CA ASP A 290 13.43 16.27 3.83
C ASP A 290 13.19 17.63 4.50
N PHE A 291 11.94 18.01 4.70
CA PHE A 291 11.58 19.23 5.41
C PHE A 291 10.40 19.04 6.37
N THR A 292 10.42 19.81 7.45
CA THR A 292 9.31 19.95 8.40
C THR A 292 8.83 21.39 8.46
N THR A 293 7.59 21.62 8.93
CA THR A 293 6.99 22.96 9.01
C THR A 293 6.37 23.23 10.38
N ASP A 294 6.62 24.41 10.94
CA ASP A 294 6.08 24.84 12.25
C ASP A 294 5.43 26.23 12.17
N LEU A 295 4.66 26.60 13.19
CA LEU A 295 3.92 27.86 13.31
C LEU A 295 4.09 28.48 14.70
N SER A 296 4.20 29.81 14.75
CA SER A 296 4.08 30.55 16.02
C SER A 296 2.72 30.30 16.68
N LYS A 297 2.62 30.43 18.01
CA LYS A 297 1.40 30.14 18.79
C LYS A 297 0.13 30.91 18.37
N ASN A 298 0.29 31.97 17.57
CA ASN A 298 -0.76 32.81 17.00
C ASN A 298 -0.90 32.67 15.47
N ASN A 299 -0.19 31.72 14.86
CA ASN A 299 -0.15 31.42 13.42
C ASN A 299 0.23 32.61 12.51
N THR A 300 0.99 33.59 13.00
CA THR A 300 1.44 34.76 12.19
C THR A 300 2.86 34.65 11.64
N VAL A 301 3.68 33.77 12.22
CA VAL A 301 5.02 33.43 11.71
C VAL A 301 5.05 31.93 11.45
N GLY A 302 5.59 31.53 10.29
CA GLY A 302 5.80 30.13 9.93
C GLY A 302 7.29 29.82 9.78
N PHE A 303 7.64 28.55 9.96
CA PHE A 303 9.00 28.06 9.78
C PHE A 303 9.00 26.88 8.82
N VAL A 304 9.96 26.85 7.90
CA VAL A 304 10.28 25.67 7.07
C VAL A 304 11.70 25.27 7.43
N THR A 305 11.86 24.04 7.94
CA THR A 305 13.16 23.49 8.36
C THR A 305 13.50 22.32 7.44
N LEU A 306 14.43 22.55 6.51
CA LEU A 306 15.05 21.51 5.70
C LEU A 306 16.04 20.77 6.58
N ALA A 307 15.67 19.54 6.98
CA ALA A 307 16.46 18.70 7.86
C ALA A 307 17.57 17.95 7.10
N LYS A 308 17.37 17.72 5.80
CA LYS A 308 18.32 17.01 4.93
C LYS A 308 18.06 17.39 3.46
N VAL A 309 19.13 17.71 2.74
CA VAL A 309 19.15 17.65 1.27
C VAL A 309 20.26 16.68 0.88
N LYS A 310 19.91 15.52 0.32
CA LYS A 310 20.90 14.52 -0.13
C LYS A 310 21.37 14.89 -1.53
N ILE A 311 22.67 14.93 -1.73
CA ILE A 311 23.29 15.16 -3.04
C ILE A 311 23.76 13.82 -3.60
N GLY A 312 23.27 13.48 -4.79
CA GLY A 312 23.66 12.31 -5.55
C GLY A 312 24.67 12.65 -6.65
N GLY A 313 25.36 11.63 -7.15
CA GLY A 313 26.28 11.74 -8.29
C GLY A 313 27.70 12.22 -7.97
N SER A 314 27.94 12.73 -6.76
CA SER A 314 29.28 12.81 -6.17
C SER A 314 29.93 11.43 -6.11
N VAL A 315 31.23 11.35 -6.39
CA VAL A 315 32.04 10.18 -6.00
C VAL A 315 32.16 10.16 -4.47
N ASP A 316 32.30 8.99 -3.85
CA ASP A 316 32.28 8.73 -2.39
C ASP A 316 33.44 9.35 -1.56
N ASN A 317 34.00 10.48 -2.02
CA ASN A 317 34.95 11.30 -1.27
C ASN A 317 34.18 12.41 -0.53
N GLU A 318 34.13 12.33 0.80
CA GLU A 318 33.59 13.39 1.69
C GLU A 318 34.16 14.78 1.35
N ALA A 319 35.42 14.83 0.88
CA ALA A 319 36.09 16.03 0.41
C ALA A 319 35.27 16.84 -0.62
N ALA A 320 34.63 16.17 -1.59
CA ALA A 320 33.87 16.82 -2.66
C ALA A 320 32.55 17.46 -2.18
N SER A 321 32.05 17.08 -1.00
CA SER A 321 30.86 17.71 -0.42
C SER A 321 31.14 19.08 0.20
N ASN A 322 32.40 19.43 0.46
CA ASN A 322 32.79 20.73 1.01
C ASN A 322 32.79 21.85 -0.04
N ASP A 323 32.92 21.48 -1.31
CA ASP A 323 32.93 22.39 -2.46
C ASP A 323 31.52 22.71 -2.98
N LEU A 324 30.46 22.36 -2.25
CA LEU A 324 29.07 22.60 -2.62
C LEU A 324 28.33 23.40 -1.53
N HIS A 325 27.33 24.18 -1.93
CA HIS A 325 26.38 24.81 -1.02
C HIS A 325 24.97 24.88 -1.61
N ILE A 326 23.97 25.04 -0.74
CA ILE A 326 22.59 25.30 -1.17
C ILE A 326 22.19 26.74 -0.91
N ARG A 327 21.53 27.37 -1.90
CA ARG A 327 20.71 28.57 -1.69
C ARG A 327 19.25 28.14 -1.77
N VAL A 328 18.45 28.54 -0.78
CA VAL A 328 17.03 28.15 -0.67
C VAL A 328 16.18 29.41 -0.66
N GLN A 329 15.14 29.44 -1.50
CA GLN A 329 14.17 30.53 -1.55
C GLN A 329 12.75 29.98 -1.40
N LEU A 330 11.87 30.76 -0.78
CA LEU A 330 10.46 30.42 -0.63
C LEU A 330 9.61 31.56 -1.21
N LEU A 331 8.80 31.24 -2.21
CA LEU A 331 7.94 32.16 -2.95
C LEU A 331 6.48 31.94 -2.55
N ASN A 332 5.71 33.03 -2.46
CA ASN A 332 4.25 32.96 -2.32
C ASN A 332 3.57 32.63 -3.67
N LYS A 333 2.24 32.44 -3.68
CA LYS A 333 1.46 32.19 -4.91
C LYS A 333 1.58 33.29 -5.96
N GLU A 334 1.94 34.50 -5.52
CA GLU A 334 2.13 35.69 -6.34
C GLU A 334 3.55 35.78 -6.94
N GLY A 335 4.43 34.79 -6.70
CA GLY A 335 5.80 34.74 -7.23
C GLY A 335 6.82 35.61 -6.47
N ILE A 336 6.45 36.12 -5.30
CA ILE A 336 7.28 37.00 -4.47
C ILE A 336 8.01 36.17 -3.43
N VAL A 337 9.34 36.29 -3.37
CA VAL A 337 10.19 35.68 -2.34
C VAL A 337 9.83 36.26 -0.96
N VAL A 338 9.29 35.41 -0.07
CA VAL A 338 8.93 35.77 1.31
C VAL A 338 10.00 35.40 2.33
N ALA A 339 10.87 34.44 2.00
CA ALA A 339 12.02 34.03 2.80
C ALA A 339 13.12 33.47 1.89
N ASN A 340 14.38 33.62 2.28
CA ASN A 340 15.52 32.96 1.65
C ASN A 340 16.66 32.74 2.64
N THR A 341 17.56 31.82 2.34
CA THR A 341 18.77 31.54 3.13
C THR A 341 19.84 30.84 2.27
N THR A 342 21.02 30.61 2.83
CA THR A 342 22.15 29.91 2.20
C THR A 342 22.90 29.08 3.25
N SER A 343 23.02 27.77 3.05
CA SER A 343 23.87 26.90 3.89
C SER A 343 25.07 26.41 3.09
N LYS A 344 26.26 26.63 3.65
CA LYS A 344 27.58 26.37 3.03
C LYS A 344 28.34 25.17 3.63
N SER A 345 27.70 24.32 4.44
CA SER A 345 28.42 23.25 5.17
C SER A 345 27.63 22.00 5.52
N ASP A 346 26.31 22.09 5.77
CA ASP A 346 25.52 20.97 6.32
C ASP A 346 24.31 20.57 5.46
N MET A 347 24.04 21.30 4.37
CA MET A 347 22.87 21.12 3.50
C MET A 347 21.51 21.17 4.23
N THR A 348 21.48 21.79 5.42
CA THR A 348 20.25 22.11 6.18
C THR A 348 19.88 23.58 6.00
N ALA A 349 18.63 23.94 6.27
CA ALA A 349 18.20 25.34 6.20
C ALA A 349 16.94 25.59 7.04
N ILE A 350 16.85 26.77 7.65
CA ILE A 350 15.64 27.26 8.33
C ILE A 350 15.21 28.57 7.67
N LEU A 351 13.95 28.64 7.25
CA LEU A 351 13.33 29.82 6.63
C LEU A 351 12.18 30.32 7.50
N GLU A 352 12.27 31.57 7.98
CA GLU A 352 11.21 32.26 8.72
C GLU A 352 10.30 33.03 7.76
N ILE A 353 9.00 32.76 7.82
CA ILE A 353 7.96 33.40 7.00
C ILE A 353 7.15 34.36 7.87
N LYS A 354 7.35 35.66 7.66
CA LYS A 354 6.57 36.71 8.34
C LYS A 354 5.23 36.89 7.64
N ASN A 355 4.15 36.99 8.42
CA ASN A 355 2.76 37.01 7.92
C ASN A 355 2.43 35.76 7.09
N VAL A 356 2.77 34.58 7.62
CA VAL A 356 2.50 33.29 6.96
C VAL A 356 1.01 33.12 6.65
N LYS A 357 0.69 32.51 5.51
CA LYS A 357 -0.61 31.92 5.19
C LYS A 357 -0.51 30.41 5.43
N PRO A 358 -1.04 29.87 6.56
CA PRO A 358 -0.94 28.44 6.83
C PRO A 358 -1.73 27.61 5.82
N TRP A 359 -1.29 26.38 5.57
CA TRP A 359 -2.09 25.39 4.87
C TRP A 359 -3.27 24.98 5.76
N TRP A 360 -4.49 25.12 5.24
CA TRP A 360 -5.73 24.76 5.91
C TRP A 360 -6.56 23.78 5.07
N PRO A 361 -7.27 22.83 5.71
CA PRO A 361 -8.19 21.95 5.00
C PRO A 361 -9.36 22.69 4.36
N TYR A 362 -9.97 22.06 3.36
CA TYR A 362 -11.18 22.53 2.71
C TYR A 362 -12.31 22.73 3.73
N LEU A 363 -13.05 23.85 3.57
CA LEU A 363 -14.06 24.37 4.50
C LEU A 363 -13.53 24.91 5.85
N MET A 364 -12.23 24.83 6.17
CA MET A 364 -11.67 25.44 7.40
C MET A 364 -11.10 26.85 7.21
N HIS A 365 -10.97 27.30 5.95
CA HIS A 365 -10.44 28.62 5.59
C HIS A 365 -11.02 29.07 4.24
N HIS A 366 -11.03 30.38 3.98
CA HIS A 366 -11.50 30.95 2.70
C HIS A 366 -10.50 30.69 1.56
N GLU A 367 -9.21 30.61 1.89
CA GLU A 367 -8.13 30.15 1.01
C GLU A 367 -7.54 28.85 1.59
N PRO A 368 -8.21 27.68 1.40
CA PRO A 368 -7.66 26.38 1.78
C PRO A 368 -6.54 25.96 0.82
N GLY A 369 -5.75 24.96 1.20
CA GLY A 369 -4.67 24.45 0.33
C GLY A 369 -3.60 25.50 0.00
N TYR A 370 -3.25 26.39 0.94
CA TYR A 370 -2.19 27.37 0.68
C TYR A 370 -0.83 26.68 0.58
N LEU A 371 -0.21 26.81 -0.58
CA LEU A 371 1.13 26.30 -0.88
C LEU A 371 2.03 27.47 -1.27
N TYR A 372 3.21 27.49 -0.66
CA TYR A 372 4.38 28.22 -1.15
C TYR A 372 5.13 27.36 -2.18
N GLU A 373 6.01 27.98 -2.96
CA GLU A 373 7.00 27.27 -3.78
C GLU A 373 8.39 27.43 -3.18
N MET A 374 9.06 26.31 -2.92
CA MET A 374 10.43 26.26 -2.43
C MET A 374 11.37 25.90 -3.58
N GLU A 375 12.28 26.82 -3.90
CA GLU A 375 13.38 26.62 -4.83
C GLU A 375 14.65 26.26 -4.06
N ILE A 376 15.30 25.17 -4.44
CA ILE A 376 16.62 24.77 -3.92
C ILE A 376 17.60 24.79 -5.08
N PHE A 377 18.59 25.67 -4.99
CA PHE A 377 19.70 25.80 -5.94
C PHE A 377 20.95 25.18 -5.33
N LEU A 378 21.48 24.13 -5.96
CA LEU A 378 22.77 23.51 -5.62
C LEU A 378 23.87 24.23 -6.41
N ILE A 379 24.88 24.76 -5.72
CA ILE A 379 25.88 25.66 -6.30
C ILE A 379 27.28 25.21 -5.86
N ASP A 380 28.22 25.27 -6.80
CA ASP A 380 29.65 25.05 -6.51
C ASP A 380 30.24 26.24 -5.75
N SER A 381 30.88 25.98 -4.62
CA SER A 381 31.37 26.99 -3.67
C SER A 381 32.66 27.71 -4.10
N ASN A 382 33.33 27.24 -5.16
CA ASN A 382 34.58 27.83 -5.68
C ASN A 382 34.35 28.73 -6.90
N THR A 383 33.40 28.34 -7.75
CA THR A 383 33.02 29.02 -8.99
C THR A 383 31.74 29.86 -8.85
N GLU A 384 30.92 29.56 -7.83
CA GLU A 384 29.55 30.07 -7.64
C GLU A 384 28.62 29.72 -8.83
N GLU A 385 28.94 28.68 -9.63
CA GLU A 385 28.13 28.16 -10.73
C GLU A 385 27.02 27.20 -10.25
N LEU A 386 25.82 27.34 -10.86
CA LEU A 386 24.66 26.47 -10.61
C LEU A 386 24.92 25.06 -11.13
N GLN A 387 24.87 24.07 -10.24
CA GLN A 387 24.98 22.65 -10.59
C GLN A 387 23.62 22.02 -10.87
N ASP A 388 22.62 22.29 -10.03
CA ASP A 388 21.26 21.72 -10.12
C ASP A 388 20.23 22.66 -9.49
N VAL A 389 18.99 22.61 -9.97
CA VAL A 389 17.86 23.30 -9.32
C VAL A 389 16.61 22.42 -9.33
N TYR A 390 16.02 22.28 -8.14
CA TYR A 390 14.77 21.56 -7.93
C TYR A 390 13.75 22.43 -7.19
N ARG A 391 12.47 22.28 -7.56
CA ARG A 391 11.35 23.08 -7.03
C ARG A 391 10.27 22.16 -6.47
N CYS A 392 9.76 22.49 -5.29
CA CYS A 392 8.68 21.75 -4.65
C CYS A 392 7.66 22.68 -3.96
N LYS A 393 6.43 22.22 -3.77
CA LYS A 393 5.40 22.97 -3.06
C LYS A 393 5.48 22.69 -1.55
N VAL A 394 5.22 23.70 -0.73
CA VAL A 394 5.29 23.62 0.73
C VAL A 394 4.02 24.19 1.36
N GLY A 395 3.22 23.33 2.00
CA GLY A 395 2.07 23.74 2.80
C GLY A 395 2.43 23.84 4.29
N VAL A 396 2.60 25.06 4.79
CA VAL A 396 3.06 25.30 6.16
C VAL A 396 1.93 25.01 7.16
N ARG A 397 2.02 23.89 7.88
CA ARG A 397 0.99 23.48 8.86
C ARG A 397 1.57 22.61 9.97
N THR A 398 1.10 22.84 11.20
CA THR A 398 1.41 22.00 12.36
C THR A 398 0.34 20.93 12.56
N LEU A 399 0.77 19.72 12.91
CA LEU A 399 -0.12 18.63 13.36
C LEU A 399 0.17 18.34 14.82
N SER A 400 -0.88 18.03 15.59
CA SER A 400 -0.74 17.55 16.97
C SER A 400 -1.93 16.70 17.37
N TRP A 401 -1.72 15.78 18.29
CA TRP A 401 -2.76 14.89 18.79
C TRP A 401 -2.55 14.59 20.27
N ASN A 402 -3.65 14.22 20.92
CA ASN A 402 -3.68 13.76 22.30
C ASN A 402 -4.79 12.71 22.43
N ASN A 403 -5.02 12.22 23.64
CA ASN A 403 -5.98 11.15 23.94
C ASN A 403 -7.43 11.42 23.50
N SER A 404 -7.80 12.69 23.23
CA SER A 404 -9.17 13.11 22.91
C SER A 404 -9.33 13.97 21.65
N SER A 405 -8.26 14.33 20.94
CA SER A 405 -8.34 15.17 19.72
C SER A 405 -7.17 14.94 18.76
N PHE A 406 -7.44 15.06 17.46
CA PHE A 406 -6.46 15.38 16.41
C PHE A 406 -6.64 16.84 16.00
N MET A 407 -5.54 17.58 15.75
CA MET A 407 -5.55 19.02 15.54
C MET A 407 -4.60 19.45 14.42
N ILE A 408 -5.02 20.43 13.62
CA ILE A 408 -4.18 21.15 12.65
C ILE A 408 -4.08 22.63 13.04
N ASN A 409 -2.88 23.22 13.01
CA ASN A 409 -2.64 24.64 13.30
C ASN A 409 -3.28 25.13 14.62
N GLY A 410 -3.37 24.24 15.63
CA GLY A 410 -4.02 24.48 16.92
C GLY A 410 -5.54 24.30 16.99
N LYS A 411 -6.24 24.00 15.87
CA LYS A 411 -7.69 23.72 15.85
C LYS A 411 -7.97 22.20 15.78
N PRO A 412 -8.94 21.66 16.54
CA PRO A 412 -9.41 20.29 16.38
C PRO A 412 -9.99 20.00 14.99
N ILE A 413 -9.86 18.75 14.53
CA ILE A 413 -10.40 18.24 13.28
C ILE A 413 -11.60 17.33 13.54
N TYR A 414 -12.63 17.47 12.70
CA TYR A 414 -13.58 16.38 12.43
C TYR A 414 -13.47 15.97 10.96
N PHE A 415 -13.00 14.74 10.71
CA PHE A 415 -12.84 14.21 9.36
C PHE A 415 -14.20 13.84 8.75
N ARG A 416 -14.41 14.28 7.51
CA ARG A 416 -15.63 14.10 6.70
C ARG A 416 -15.18 13.62 5.34
N GLY A 417 -15.20 12.32 5.08
CA GLY A 417 -14.48 11.75 3.96
C GLY A 417 -14.90 10.36 3.51
N PHE A 418 -14.04 9.75 2.70
CA PHE A 418 -14.29 8.45 2.05
C PHE A 418 -13.05 7.57 2.07
N GLY A 419 -13.25 6.25 2.14
CA GLY A 419 -12.35 5.37 1.41
C GLY A 419 -12.63 5.49 -0.10
N ARG A 420 -11.60 5.63 -0.92
CA ARG A 420 -11.69 5.72 -2.40
C ARG A 420 -11.14 4.42 -3.01
N HIS A 421 -10.89 4.41 -4.32
CA HIS A 421 -9.94 3.51 -4.99
C HIS A 421 -9.39 4.22 -6.24
N GLU A 422 -8.20 3.83 -6.72
CA GLU A 422 -7.83 4.04 -8.12
C GLU A 422 -8.54 2.95 -8.96
N ASP A 423 -9.78 3.22 -9.36
CA ASP A 423 -10.60 2.30 -10.16
C ASP A 423 -11.50 3.06 -11.13
N SER A 424 -11.54 2.57 -12.37
CA SER A 424 -12.28 3.17 -13.49
C SER A 424 -12.56 2.18 -14.62
N ASP A 425 -13.50 2.52 -15.51
CA ASP A 425 -13.84 1.69 -16.67
C ASP A 425 -12.71 1.61 -17.70
N ILE A 426 -12.57 0.43 -18.32
CA ILE A 426 -11.56 0.01 -19.31
C ILE A 426 -10.11 -0.02 -18.78
N ARG A 427 -9.59 1.07 -18.22
CA ARG A 427 -8.18 1.18 -17.79
C ARG A 427 -7.88 0.64 -16.39
N GLY A 428 -8.90 0.27 -15.60
CA GLY A 428 -8.75 -0.28 -14.26
C GLY A 428 -8.12 0.71 -13.27
N LYS A 429 -6.95 0.36 -12.76
CA LYS A 429 -6.06 1.19 -11.90
C LYS A 429 -5.25 2.24 -12.68
N GLY A 430 -5.35 2.26 -14.01
CA GLY A 430 -4.64 3.19 -14.88
C GLY A 430 -4.92 4.66 -14.57
N LEU A 431 -3.86 5.46 -14.40
CA LEU A 431 -3.92 6.90 -14.15
C LEU A 431 -4.74 7.65 -15.21
N ASP A 432 -5.67 8.49 -14.76
CA ASP A 432 -6.44 9.42 -15.60
C ASP A 432 -6.60 10.76 -14.87
N LEU A 433 -5.95 11.81 -15.38
CA LEU A 433 -5.99 13.15 -14.81
C LEU A 433 -7.36 13.84 -14.97
N ALA A 434 -8.14 13.50 -16.01
CA ALA A 434 -9.50 14.02 -16.19
C ALA A 434 -10.46 13.38 -15.17
N LEU A 435 -10.33 12.08 -14.94
CA LEU A 435 -11.10 11.38 -13.89
C LEU A 435 -10.68 11.83 -12.49
N MET A 436 -9.38 11.98 -12.22
CA MET A 436 -8.86 12.54 -10.96
C MET A 436 -9.43 13.94 -10.72
N THR A 437 -9.38 14.82 -11.73
CA THR A 437 -9.97 16.16 -11.66
C THR A 437 -11.48 16.11 -11.38
N ARG A 438 -12.21 15.18 -12.00
CA ARG A 438 -13.64 14.95 -11.69
C ARG A 438 -13.86 14.50 -10.25
N ASP A 439 -13.04 13.58 -9.74
CA ASP A 439 -13.14 13.08 -8.36
C ASP A 439 -12.88 14.19 -7.33
N PHE A 440 -11.85 15.02 -7.53
CA PHE A 440 -11.60 16.18 -6.66
C PHE A 440 -12.72 17.24 -6.73
N ASN A 441 -13.31 17.47 -7.90
CA ASN A 441 -14.50 18.32 -8.00
C ASN A 441 -15.71 17.73 -7.26
N LEU A 442 -15.90 16.41 -7.27
CA LEU A 442 -16.97 15.74 -6.54
C LEU A 442 -16.74 15.72 -5.02
N LEU A 443 -15.50 15.52 -4.56
CA LEU A 443 -15.11 15.66 -3.15
C LEU A 443 -15.45 17.06 -2.60
N LYS A 444 -15.15 18.11 -3.38
CA LYS A 444 -15.50 19.49 -3.03
C LYS A 444 -17.02 19.73 -3.11
N TRP A 445 -17.69 19.24 -4.16
CA TRP A 445 -19.15 19.36 -4.31
C TRP A 445 -19.93 18.69 -3.18
N VAL A 446 -19.47 17.56 -2.66
CA VAL A 446 -20.09 16.86 -1.50
C VAL A 446 -19.63 17.41 -0.14
N GLY A 447 -18.67 18.34 -0.11
CA GLY A 447 -18.20 18.98 1.12
C GLY A 447 -17.23 18.14 1.97
N ALA A 448 -16.60 17.13 1.38
CA ALA A 448 -15.64 16.28 2.06
C ALA A 448 -14.30 17.01 2.26
N ASN A 449 -13.73 16.90 3.47
CA ASN A 449 -12.43 17.48 3.81
C ASN A 449 -11.27 16.46 3.78
N ALA A 450 -11.57 15.17 3.55
CA ALA A 450 -10.56 14.10 3.56
C ALA A 450 -10.90 12.89 2.66
N TYR A 451 -9.89 12.08 2.33
CA TYR A 451 -10.07 10.69 1.91
C TYR A 451 -8.89 9.79 2.36
N ARG A 452 -9.12 8.47 2.32
CA ARG A 452 -8.12 7.43 2.61
C ARG A 452 -7.67 6.77 1.31
N THR A 453 -6.37 6.49 1.17
CA THR A 453 -5.80 5.82 -0.02
C THR A 453 -6.03 4.30 0.01
N SER A 454 -7.29 3.91 0.21
CA SER A 454 -7.72 2.52 0.31
C SER A 454 -7.38 1.72 -0.96
N HIS A 455 -6.66 0.60 -0.91
CA HIS A 455 -5.84 0.09 0.20
C HIS A 455 -4.42 -0.08 -0.34
N TYR A 456 -3.84 1.02 -0.80
CA TYR A 456 -2.53 1.14 -1.42
C TYR A 456 -2.22 2.61 -1.72
N PRO A 457 -0.94 3.04 -1.68
CA PRO A 457 -0.56 4.42 -2.00
C PRO A 457 -1.03 4.78 -3.40
N TYR A 458 -1.70 5.93 -3.54
CA TYR A 458 -2.18 6.43 -4.83
C TYR A 458 -1.06 7.14 -5.61
N SER A 459 -1.34 7.51 -6.86
CA SER A 459 -0.52 8.36 -7.70
C SER A 459 -0.03 9.64 -7.00
N GLU A 460 1.21 10.04 -7.29
CA GLU A 460 1.87 11.24 -6.71
C GLU A 460 1.11 12.53 -7.12
N GLU A 461 0.49 12.50 -8.29
CA GLU A 461 -0.41 13.53 -8.79
C GLU A 461 -1.68 13.64 -7.93
N SER A 462 -2.21 12.52 -7.41
CA SER A 462 -3.37 12.52 -6.50
C SER A 462 -3.02 13.09 -5.12
N MET A 463 -1.75 13.08 -4.72
CA MET A 463 -1.27 13.75 -3.48
C MET A 463 -1.04 15.25 -3.73
N GLN A 464 -0.48 15.62 -4.89
CA GLN A 464 -0.34 17.02 -5.31
C GLN A 464 -1.70 17.74 -5.43
N PHE A 465 -2.70 17.10 -6.04
CA PHE A 465 -4.08 17.62 -6.05
C PHE A 465 -4.68 17.77 -4.65
N ALA A 466 -4.30 16.92 -3.69
CA ALA A 466 -4.80 16.98 -2.32
C ALA A 466 -4.18 18.15 -1.54
N ASP A 467 -2.88 18.39 -1.71
CA ASP A 467 -2.17 19.58 -1.22
C ASP A 467 -2.83 20.86 -1.74
N GLU A 468 -3.04 20.98 -3.05
CA GLU A 468 -3.58 22.19 -3.69
C GLU A 468 -5.05 22.48 -3.31
N ASN A 469 -5.85 21.44 -3.04
CA ASN A 469 -7.27 21.59 -2.75
C ASN A 469 -7.60 21.59 -1.24
N GLY A 470 -6.61 21.43 -0.36
CA GLY A 470 -6.83 21.35 1.09
C GLY A 470 -7.53 20.04 1.52
N ILE A 471 -7.35 18.94 0.79
CA ILE A 471 -8.01 17.67 1.11
C ILE A 471 -7.05 16.82 1.94
N MET A 472 -7.42 16.46 3.17
CA MET A 472 -6.57 15.67 4.06
C MET A 472 -6.51 14.19 3.64
N ILE A 473 -5.32 13.59 3.72
CA ILE A 473 -5.04 12.20 3.38
C ILE A 473 -4.69 11.41 4.63
N ILE A 474 -5.41 10.31 4.83
CA ILE A 474 -4.93 9.17 5.63
C ILE A 474 -4.28 8.21 4.61
N ASP A 475 -2.95 8.14 4.60
CA ASP A 475 -2.22 7.45 3.54
C ASP A 475 -1.87 6.01 3.95
N GLU A 476 -2.15 5.03 3.09
CA GLU A 476 -2.37 3.64 3.45
C GLU A 476 -1.46 2.66 2.69
N CYS A 477 -0.70 1.89 3.46
CA CYS A 477 0.11 0.78 2.98
C CYS A 477 -0.74 -0.32 2.31
N PRO A 478 -0.24 -1.08 1.30
CA PRO A 478 -1.00 -2.15 0.66
C PRO A 478 -1.25 -3.41 1.52
N SER A 479 -1.20 -3.28 2.84
CA SER A 479 -1.33 -4.35 3.84
C SER A 479 -2.81 -4.56 4.20
N VAL A 480 -3.57 -5.11 3.25
CA VAL A 480 -5.01 -5.41 3.40
C VAL A 480 -5.26 -6.89 3.73
N ASP A 481 -6.20 -7.14 4.65
CA ASP A 481 -6.57 -8.45 5.21
C ASP A 481 -5.45 -9.22 5.94
N THR A 482 -4.27 -8.60 6.09
CA THR A 482 -3.00 -9.26 6.41
C THR A 482 -3.08 -10.29 7.54
N GLU A 483 -2.54 -11.49 7.28
CA GLU A 483 -2.47 -12.63 8.19
C GLU A 483 -1.11 -13.37 8.12
N ASN A 484 -0.96 -14.46 8.87
CA ASN A 484 0.22 -15.36 8.83
C ASN A 484 1.54 -14.65 9.14
N TYR A 485 1.49 -13.75 10.13
CA TYR A 485 2.58 -12.87 10.59
C TYR A 485 3.91 -13.60 10.83
N ASN A 486 4.80 -13.49 9.85
CA ASN A 486 6.13 -14.08 9.80
C ASN A 486 7.18 -13.03 9.44
N GLN A 487 8.46 -13.37 9.54
CA GLN A 487 9.58 -12.44 9.37
C GLN A 487 9.67 -11.84 7.95
N ALA A 488 9.57 -12.66 6.90
CA ALA A 488 9.66 -12.20 5.52
C ALA A 488 8.48 -11.28 5.13
N LEU A 489 7.30 -11.53 5.69
CA LEU A 489 6.15 -10.61 5.57
C LEU A 489 6.40 -9.29 6.31
N LEU A 490 7.00 -9.33 7.50
CA LEU A 490 7.34 -8.13 8.28
C LEU A 490 8.37 -7.25 7.58
N GLU A 491 9.38 -7.85 6.95
CA GLU A 491 10.40 -7.14 6.16
C GLU A 491 9.78 -6.44 4.93
N LYS A 492 8.95 -7.16 4.15
CA LYS A 492 8.25 -6.57 3.00
C LYS A 492 7.25 -5.51 3.40
N HIS A 493 6.57 -5.68 4.54
CA HIS A 493 5.67 -4.67 5.07
C HIS A 493 6.42 -3.42 5.59
N LYS A 494 7.60 -3.58 6.19
CA LYS A 494 8.48 -2.46 6.53
C LYS A 494 8.94 -1.70 5.29
N SER A 495 9.49 -2.38 4.27
CA SER A 495 9.94 -1.71 3.04
C SER A 495 8.79 -1.01 2.31
N ALA A 496 7.56 -1.54 2.35
CA ALA A 496 6.37 -0.85 1.85
C ALA A 496 6.07 0.47 2.60
N MET A 497 6.26 0.51 3.92
CA MET A 497 6.15 1.75 4.71
C MET A 497 7.32 2.71 4.45
N GLU A 498 8.54 2.20 4.25
CA GLU A 498 9.74 3.00 3.97
C GLU A 498 9.59 3.76 2.64
N GLN A 499 9.30 3.03 1.56
CA GLN A 499 9.05 3.60 0.23
C GLN A 499 7.87 4.59 0.23
N LEU A 500 6.81 4.31 0.99
CA LEU A 500 5.64 5.20 1.13
C LEU A 500 6.02 6.53 1.81
N ILE A 501 6.66 6.45 2.99
CA ILE A 501 6.99 7.64 3.76
C ILE A 501 8.03 8.50 3.04
N HIS A 502 9.06 7.90 2.43
CA HIS A 502 10.06 8.69 1.68
C HIS A 502 9.48 9.40 0.46
N ARG A 503 8.44 8.85 -0.18
CA ARG A 503 7.72 9.50 -1.27
C ARG A 503 6.85 10.66 -0.77
N ASP A 504 6.04 10.42 0.28
CA ASP A 504 4.91 11.29 0.61
C ASP A 504 5.09 12.15 1.89
N ARG A 505 6.18 12.00 2.66
CA ARG A 505 6.43 12.77 3.91
C ARG A 505 6.39 14.30 3.73
N ASN A 506 6.66 14.80 2.52
CA ASN A 506 6.68 16.22 2.21
C ASN A 506 5.28 16.80 1.88
N HIS A 507 4.26 15.95 1.67
CA HIS A 507 2.90 16.40 1.37
C HIS A 507 2.20 16.94 2.63
N ALA A 508 1.68 18.16 2.53
CA ALA A 508 0.99 18.84 3.63
C ALA A 508 -0.38 18.22 3.93
N SER A 509 -1.05 17.75 2.87
CA SER A 509 -2.30 17.01 2.88
C SER A 509 -2.23 15.66 3.59
N VAL A 510 -1.08 14.97 3.53
CA VAL A 510 -0.86 13.76 4.33
C VAL A 510 -0.79 14.15 5.80
N VAL A 511 -1.73 13.61 6.58
CA VAL A 511 -1.90 13.95 8.01
C VAL A 511 -1.87 12.74 8.94
N MET A 512 -1.85 11.51 8.42
CA MET A 512 -1.88 10.27 9.20
C MET A 512 -1.42 9.09 8.34
N TRP A 513 -0.63 8.18 8.90
CA TRP A 513 -0.19 6.94 8.23
C TRP A 513 -1.05 5.76 8.65
N SER A 514 -1.72 5.08 7.71
CA SER A 514 -2.45 3.83 7.92
C SER A 514 -1.58 2.63 7.53
N ILE A 515 -1.17 1.83 8.51
CA ILE A 515 -0.24 0.72 8.28
C ILE A 515 -0.95 -0.56 7.81
N ALA A 516 -2.29 -0.65 7.87
CA ALA A 516 -3.05 -1.81 7.36
C ALA A 516 -4.56 -1.57 7.31
N ASN A 517 -5.25 -2.36 6.48
CA ASN A 517 -6.72 -2.42 6.40
C ASN A 517 -7.26 -3.84 6.71
N GLU A 518 -8.17 -3.94 7.66
CA GLU A 518 -8.77 -5.20 8.17
C GLU A 518 -7.80 -6.37 8.49
N PRO A 519 -6.54 -6.15 8.96
CA PRO A 519 -5.65 -7.25 9.27
C PRO A 519 -6.23 -8.15 10.38
N ARG A 520 -5.81 -9.42 10.42
CA ARG A 520 -6.36 -10.43 11.36
C ARG A 520 -5.77 -10.26 12.76
N THR A 521 -6.01 -9.12 13.41
CA THR A 521 -5.34 -8.71 14.65
C THR A 521 -5.65 -9.57 15.88
N GLY A 522 -6.69 -10.41 15.80
CA GLY A 522 -6.99 -11.43 16.82
C GLY A 522 -6.02 -12.62 16.84
N GLN A 523 -5.20 -12.84 15.80
CA GLN A 523 -4.20 -13.92 15.80
C GLN A 523 -3.10 -13.69 16.86
N LEU A 524 -2.38 -14.75 17.27
CA LEU A 524 -1.43 -14.67 18.39
C LEU A 524 -0.30 -13.65 18.15
N ASN A 525 0.35 -13.72 16.99
CA ASN A 525 1.55 -12.93 16.66
C ASN A 525 1.25 -11.49 16.19
N ALA A 526 -0.03 -11.11 16.05
CA ALA A 526 -0.40 -9.83 15.47
C ALA A 526 0.09 -8.63 16.31
N GLY A 527 0.07 -8.74 17.64
CA GLY A 527 0.47 -7.67 18.54
C GLY A 527 1.95 -7.28 18.38
N SER A 528 2.85 -8.25 18.41
CA SER A 528 4.29 -8.00 18.19
C SER A 528 4.58 -7.57 16.75
N TYR A 529 3.90 -8.14 15.76
CA TYR A 529 4.04 -7.72 14.36
C TYR A 529 3.69 -6.24 14.17
N PHE A 530 2.50 -5.80 14.61
CA PHE A 530 2.10 -4.41 14.48
C PHE A 530 2.86 -3.46 15.40
N GLN A 531 3.42 -3.93 16.52
CA GLN A 531 4.40 -3.17 17.30
C GLN A 531 5.65 -2.85 16.48
N TYR A 532 6.22 -3.82 15.76
CA TYR A 532 7.40 -3.57 14.92
C TYR A 532 7.12 -2.65 13.75
N VAL A 533 5.97 -2.79 13.08
CA VAL A 533 5.58 -1.90 11.97
C VAL A 533 5.34 -0.48 12.49
N ALA A 534 4.48 -0.30 13.51
CA ALA A 534 4.14 1.03 14.02
C ALA A 534 5.31 1.74 14.71
N ASN A 535 6.28 1.01 15.27
CA ASN A 535 7.51 1.63 15.78
C ASN A 535 8.42 2.10 14.63
N TYR A 536 8.58 1.29 13.58
CA TYR A 536 9.41 1.65 12.42
C TYR A 536 8.80 2.80 11.61
N THR A 537 7.46 2.83 11.44
CA THR A 537 6.74 4.00 10.91
C THR A 537 7.12 5.29 11.63
N ARG A 538 7.18 5.28 12.97
CA ARG A 538 7.58 6.45 13.79
C ARG A 538 9.08 6.74 13.81
N GLN A 539 9.92 5.81 13.35
CA GLN A 539 11.35 6.05 13.14
C GLN A 539 11.60 6.78 11.81
N LEU A 540 10.72 6.58 10.82
CA LEU A 540 10.76 7.24 9.51
C LEU A 540 10.06 8.61 9.51
N ASP A 541 8.89 8.72 10.13
CA ASP A 541 8.19 10.00 10.34
C ASP A 541 7.50 10.03 11.71
N ASN A 542 7.90 10.98 12.56
CA ASN A 542 7.30 11.23 13.88
C ASN A 542 6.38 12.47 13.91
N THR A 543 6.23 13.18 12.79
CA THR A 543 5.40 14.39 12.65
C THR A 543 3.91 14.08 12.44
N ARG A 544 3.57 12.80 12.21
CA ARG A 544 2.22 12.30 11.92
C ARG A 544 1.86 11.10 12.81
N PRO A 545 0.58 10.95 13.22
CA PRO A 545 0.12 9.78 13.95
C PRO A 545 0.00 8.53 13.08
N VAL A 546 0.16 7.37 13.71
CA VAL A 546 -0.02 6.04 13.09
C VAL A 546 -1.42 5.47 13.40
N THR A 547 -2.06 4.87 12.40
CA THR A 547 -3.33 4.15 12.52
C THR A 547 -3.35 2.85 11.71
N ALA A 548 -4.43 2.08 11.81
CA ALA A 548 -4.80 0.97 10.94
C ALA A 548 -6.33 0.78 11.06
N ALA A 549 -7.01 0.42 9.98
CA ALA A 549 -8.46 0.22 9.99
C ALA A 549 -8.82 -1.20 10.48
N ILE A 550 -9.38 -1.32 11.69
CA ILE A 550 -9.56 -2.61 12.38
C ILE A 550 -10.99 -3.15 12.25
N ALA A 551 -11.14 -4.33 11.64
CA ALA A 551 -12.40 -5.09 11.59
C ALA A 551 -12.66 -5.95 12.84
N VAL A 552 -11.61 -6.38 13.54
CA VAL A 552 -11.70 -7.19 14.76
C VAL A 552 -12.40 -6.39 15.88
N ASN A 553 -13.12 -7.07 16.78
CA ASN A 553 -13.74 -6.43 17.93
C ASN A 553 -12.68 -5.91 18.93
N SER A 554 -13.03 -4.85 19.67
CA SER A 554 -12.15 -4.25 20.66
C SER A 554 -11.73 -5.21 21.78
N ALA A 555 -12.47 -6.28 22.08
CA ALA A 555 -12.04 -7.29 23.05
C ALA A 555 -10.81 -8.08 22.56
N ASP A 556 -10.88 -8.66 21.35
CA ASP A 556 -9.91 -9.61 20.81
C ASP A 556 -8.66 -8.96 20.18
N ASP A 557 -8.76 -7.67 19.82
CA ASP A 557 -7.68 -6.95 19.16
C ASP A 557 -6.40 -6.80 20.02
N LYS A 558 -5.26 -6.96 19.33
CA LYS A 558 -3.90 -6.84 19.86
C LYS A 558 -3.08 -5.71 19.24
N ALA A 559 -3.59 -5.01 18.20
CA ALA A 559 -2.84 -4.01 17.44
C ALA A 559 -3.08 -2.56 17.92
N ALA A 560 -4.31 -2.20 18.29
CA ALA A 560 -4.71 -0.81 18.59
C ALA A 560 -3.93 -0.17 19.75
N ARG A 561 -3.33 -0.99 20.64
CA ARG A 561 -2.45 -0.50 21.70
C ARG A 561 -1.19 0.20 21.16
N TYR A 562 -0.74 -0.12 19.94
CA TYR A 562 0.47 0.42 19.30
C TYR A 562 0.21 1.55 18.30
N LEU A 563 -1.05 1.83 17.96
CA LEU A 563 -1.47 2.96 17.12
C LEU A 563 -1.54 4.26 17.95
N ASP A 564 -1.56 5.42 17.31
CA ASP A 564 -1.83 6.71 17.97
C ASP A 564 -3.32 7.06 17.93
N ILE A 565 -3.99 6.74 16.82
CA ILE A 565 -5.42 6.94 16.60
C ILE A 565 -6.05 5.59 16.23
N ILE A 566 -7.20 5.26 16.82
CA ILE A 566 -7.89 4.00 16.58
C ILE A 566 -8.91 4.17 15.45
N SER A 567 -8.74 3.40 14.39
CA SER A 567 -9.60 3.42 13.21
C SER A 567 -10.31 2.06 13.10
N PHE A 568 -11.63 2.05 12.86
CA PHE A 568 -12.40 0.79 12.79
C PHE A 568 -13.47 0.81 11.69
N ASN A 569 -13.68 -0.36 11.07
CA ASN A 569 -14.64 -0.59 9.98
C ASN A 569 -15.88 -1.33 10.48
N ARG A 570 -17.11 -0.83 10.27
CA ARG A 570 -18.32 -1.55 10.71
C ARG A 570 -19.50 -1.44 9.74
N TYR A 571 -20.07 -2.60 9.44
CA TYR A 571 -21.16 -2.81 8.48
C TYR A 571 -22.45 -3.29 9.17
N ASN A 572 -22.90 -2.56 10.19
CA ASN A 572 -24.17 -2.83 10.87
C ASN A 572 -25.36 -2.52 9.94
N GLY A 573 -26.35 -3.42 9.89
CA GLY A 573 -27.45 -3.37 8.92
C GLY A 573 -27.09 -3.97 7.54
N TRP A 574 -25.80 -4.08 7.21
CA TRP A 574 -25.32 -4.68 5.97
C TRP A 574 -24.84 -6.12 6.17
N TYR A 575 -23.56 -6.34 6.47
CA TYR A 575 -23.04 -7.68 6.79
C TYR A 575 -23.56 -8.19 8.15
N SER A 576 -23.67 -7.29 9.14
CA SER A 576 -24.14 -7.62 10.49
C SER A 576 -25.62 -7.27 10.65
N ASN A 577 -26.48 -8.29 10.63
CA ASN A 577 -27.94 -8.20 10.69
C ASN A 577 -28.55 -7.46 9.47
N PRO A 578 -28.52 -8.07 8.26
CA PRO A 578 -29.08 -7.49 7.05
C PRO A 578 -30.49 -6.93 7.25
N GLY A 579 -30.76 -5.71 6.77
CA GLY A 579 -32.08 -5.07 6.89
C GLY A 579 -32.35 -4.40 8.26
N ARG A 580 -31.62 -4.72 9.32
CA ARG A 580 -31.90 -4.25 10.70
C ARG A 580 -31.31 -2.88 11.02
N LEU A 581 -31.85 -1.85 10.34
CA LEU A 581 -31.49 -0.45 10.51
C LEU A 581 -31.70 0.09 11.94
N ASP A 582 -32.60 -0.53 12.71
CA ASP A 582 -32.84 -0.23 14.12
C ASP A 582 -31.67 -0.63 15.04
N MET A 583 -30.84 -1.59 14.63
CA MET A 583 -29.71 -2.11 15.42
C MET A 583 -28.42 -1.28 15.27
N ILE A 584 -28.35 -0.38 14.30
CA ILE A 584 -27.14 0.40 13.96
C ILE A 584 -26.74 1.34 15.10
N THR A 585 -27.58 2.32 15.42
CA THR A 585 -27.14 3.54 16.14
C THR A 585 -26.53 3.23 17.49
N LYS A 586 -27.12 2.31 18.28
CA LYS A 586 -26.55 1.91 19.57
C LYS A 586 -25.23 1.14 19.41
N ARG A 587 -25.15 0.17 18.49
CA ARG A 587 -23.93 -0.65 18.31
C ARG A 587 -22.71 0.19 17.93
N ILE A 588 -22.89 1.22 17.11
CA ILE A 588 -21.81 2.15 16.74
C ILE A 588 -21.36 2.98 17.94
N ILE A 589 -22.28 3.44 18.79
CA ILE A 589 -21.95 4.17 20.03
C ILE A 589 -21.19 3.24 20.99
N ASP A 590 -21.76 2.08 21.31
CA ASP A 590 -21.17 1.12 22.24
C ASP A 590 -19.75 0.71 21.82
N GLU A 591 -19.53 0.39 20.53
CA GLU A 591 -18.22 -0.07 20.06
C GLU A 591 -17.18 1.06 19.96
N ALA A 592 -17.56 2.27 19.53
CA ALA A 592 -16.66 3.42 19.57
C ALA A 592 -16.24 3.79 21.01
N THR A 593 -17.19 3.70 21.96
CA THR A 593 -16.91 3.90 23.39
C THR A 593 -15.98 2.83 23.94
N ASN A 594 -16.22 1.55 23.65
CA ASN A 594 -15.34 0.45 24.07
C ASN A 594 -13.89 0.62 23.55
N TRP A 595 -13.73 1.11 22.31
CA TRP A 595 -12.40 1.42 21.75
C TRP A 595 -11.69 2.55 22.51
N HIS A 596 -12.41 3.64 22.81
CA HIS A 596 -11.85 4.75 23.57
C HIS A 596 -11.53 4.34 25.01
N GLU A 597 -12.42 3.65 25.71
CA GLU A 597 -12.23 3.24 27.11
C GLU A 597 -11.10 2.21 27.29
N LYS A 598 -10.91 1.27 26.34
CA LYS A 598 -9.82 0.27 26.40
C LYS A 598 -8.43 0.90 26.26
N HIS A 599 -8.30 2.05 25.58
CA HIS A 599 -7.00 2.55 25.12
C HIS A 599 -6.70 4.03 25.41
N ASN A 600 -7.71 4.84 25.76
CA ASN A 600 -7.63 6.28 25.98
C ASN A 600 -6.99 7.04 24.81
N LYS A 601 -7.58 6.88 23.61
CA LYS A 601 -7.12 7.46 22.33
C LYS A 601 -8.29 8.00 21.51
N PRO A 602 -8.05 8.90 20.53
CA PRO A 602 -9.07 9.28 19.56
C PRO A 602 -9.53 8.07 18.73
N VAL A 603 -10.81 8.07 18.38
CA VAL A 603 -11.48 7.00 17.63
C VAL A 603 -12.10 7.57 16.35
N ILE A 604 -11.99 6.84 15.25
CA ILE A 604 -12.53 7.23 13.94
C ILE A 604 -13.17 6.04 13.22
N MET A 605 -14.31 6.26 12.57
CA MET A 605 -14.92 5.25 11.68
C MET A 605 -14.23 5.31 10.32
N SER A 606 -13.53 4.25 9.91
CA SER A 606 -12.79 4.18 8.63
C SER A 606 -13.64 3.69 7.45
N GLU A 607 -14.66 2.88 7.73
CA GLU A 607 -15.63 2.37 6.76
C GLU A 607 -16.99 2.10 7.39
N TYR A 608 -18.03 2.60 6.74
CA TYR A 608 -19.41 2.14 6.87
C TYR A 608 -20.13 2.35 5.54
N GLY A 609 -21.11 1.49 5.22
CA GLY A 609 -21.86 1.58 3.97
C GLY A 609 -22.78 0.38 3.73
N ALA A 610 -23.41 0.38 2.55
CA ALA A 610 -24.29 -0.67 2.05
C ALA A 610 -24.18 -0.70 0.52
N ASP A 611 -24.19 -1.88 -0.11
CA ASP A 611 -24.17 -1.95 -1.57
C ASP A 611 -25.55 -1.50 -2.11
N THR A 612 -25.54 -0.73 -3.20
CA THR A 612 -26.72 -0.05 -3.75
C THR A 612 -26.68 -0.02 -5.26
N VAL A 613 -27.74 -0.50 -5.91
CA VAL A 613 -27.90 -0.46 -7.37
C VAL A 613 -28.55 0.88 -7.77
N GLU A 614 -27.91 1.62 -8.66
CA GLU A 614 -28.46 2.84 -9.26
C GLU A 614 -29.82 2.56 -9.91
N GLY A 615 -30.83 3.37 -9.59
CA GLY A 615 -32.21 3.24 -10.08
C GLY A 615 -33.05 2.15 -9.42
N LEU A 616 -32.52 1.41 -8.43
CA LEU A 616 -33.32 0.46 -7.65
C LEU A 616 -34.03 1.20 -6.50
N HIS A 617 -35.31 1.50 -6.70
CA HIS A 617 -36.17 2.18 -5.73
C HIS A 617 -37.22 1.22 -5.14
N LEU A 618 -37.33 1.15 -3.81
CA LEU A 618 -38.29 0.28 -3.11
C LEU A 618 -38.90 0.99 -1.89
N LEU A 619 -40.21 0.78 -1.68
CA LEU A 619 -40.97 1.29 -0.53
C LEU A 619 -41.79 0.14 0.09
N PRO A 620 -41.54 -0.27 1.37
CA PRO A 620 -40.48 0.21 2.25
C PRO A 620 -39.07 -0.06 1.70
N SER A 621 -38.07 0.63 2.26
CA SER A 621 -36.67 0.47 1.89
C SER A 621 -36.23 -1.00 1.99
N TYR A 622 -35.36 -1.43 1.09
CA TYR A 622 -34.90 -2.82 1.04
C TYR A 622 -33.42 -2.89 0.68
N VAL A 623 -32.73 -3.93 1.18
CA VAL A 623 -31.31 -4.17 0.91
C VAL A 623 -31.03 -4.06 -0.60
N TRP A 624 -30.02 -3.27 -0.99
CA TRP A 624 -29.69 -2.81 -2.36
C TRP A 624 -30.45 -1.60 -2.93
N SER A 625 -31.52 -1.11 -2.32
CA SER A 625 -32.24 0.09 -2.81
C SER A 625 -31.57 1.42 -2.38
N GLU A 626 -31.80 2.49 -3.14
CA GLU A 626 -31.23 3.82 -2.83
C GLU A 626 -31.80 4.43 -1.54
N GLU A 627 -33.07 4.12 -1.22
CA GLU A 627 -33.69 4.47 0.07
C GLU A 627 -32.96 3.78 1.22
N TYR A 628 -32.57 2.52 1.04
CA TYR A 628 -31.89 1.73 2.08
C TYR A 628 -30.50 2.28 2.40
N GLN A 629 -29.73 2.70 1.38
CA GLN A 629 -28.46 3.40 1.57
C GLN A 629 -28.67 4.70 2.38
N THR A 630 -29.69 5.46 2.00
CA THR A 630 -30.06 6.76 2.59
C THR A 630 -30.48 6.63 4.06
N GLU A 631 -31.33 5.63 4.39
CA GLU A 631 -31.74 5.33 5.77
C GLU A 631 -30.60 4.75 6.61
N LEU A 632 -29.76 3.88 6.05
CA LEU A 632 -28.59 3.31 6.74
C LEU A 632 -27.57 4.40 7.12
N PHE A 633 -27.28 5.32 6.21
CA PHE A 633 -26.43 6.49 6.50
C PHE A 633 -27.07 7.36 7.59
N SER A 634 -28.39 7.63 7.50
CA SER A 634 -29.15 8.38 8.51
C SER A 634 -29.10 7.75 9.92
N ARG A 635 -28.92 6.43 10.04
CA ARG A 635 -28.75 5.73 11.32
C ARG A 635 -27.32 5.81 11.87
N HIS A 636 -26.32 5.82 11.00
CA HIS A 636 -24.91 6.02 11.37
C HIS A 636 -24.66 7.48 11.81
N PHE A 637 -25.17 8.46 11.06
CA PHE A 637 -25.09 9.88 11.40
C PHE A 637 -25.61 10.19 12.81
N ARG A 638 -26.73 9.59 13.22
CA ARG A 638 -27.28 9.73 14.59
C ARG A 638 -26.31 9.21 15.68
N ALA A 639 -25.49 8.21 15.38
CA ALA A 639 -24.47 7.74 16.31
C ALA A 639 -23.29 8.72 16.35
N PHE A 640 -22.81 9.15 15.18
CA PHE A 640 -21.71 10.11 15.06
C PHE A 640 -22.03 11.46 15.72
N ASP A 641 -23.26 11.96 15.61
CA ASP A 641 -23.70 13.21 16.25
C ASP A 641 -23.87 13.11 17.78
N ILE A 642 -23.91 11.89 18.33
CA ILE A 642 -23.82 11.62 19.78
C ILE A 642 -22.36 11.48 20.20
N LEU A 643 -21.54 10.80 19.37
CA LEU A 643 -20.14 10.51 19.65
C LEU A 643 -19.22 11.75 19.53
N ARG A 644 -19.38 12.58 18.49
CA ARG A 644 -18.53 13.78 18.29
C ARG A 644 -18.66 14.81 19.42
N LYS A 645 -19.78 14.81 20.14
CA LYS A 645 -20.01 15.59 21.37
C LYS A 645 -19.17 15.12 22.57
N LYS A 646 -18.38 14.06 22.42
CA LYS A 646 -17.37 13.59 23.38
C LYS A 646 -15.94 14.06 23.05
N SER A 647 -15.76 14.81 21.96
CA SER A 647 -14.47 15.24 21.38
C SER A 647 -13.59 14.11 20.83
N TRP A 648 -13.44 12.99 21.56
CA TRP A 648 -12.56 11.89 21.16
C TRP A 648 -12.99 11.10 19.92
N PHE A 649 -14.23 11.27 19.45
CA PHE A 649 -14.66 10.70 18.17
C PHE A 649 -14.47 11.72 17.05
N ILE A 650 -13.42 11.51 16.24
CA ILE A 650 -12.83 12.56 15.39
C ILE A 650 -13.19 12.45 13.90
N GLY A 651 -14.10 11.56 13.48
CA GLY A 651 -14.59 11.58 12.10
C GLY A 651 -15.34 10.36 11.58
N GLU A 652 -15.84 10.52 10.37
CA GLU A 652 -16.66 9.56 9.64
C GLU A 652 -16.17 9.40 8.18
N PHE A 653 -15.63 8.23 7.85
CA PHE A 653 -15.26 7.85 6.48
C PHE A 653 -16.28 6.86 5.91
N VAL A 654 -16.91 7.26 4.80
CA VAL A 654 -17.84 6.44 4.04
C VAL A 654 -17.10 5.40 3.20
N TRP A 655 -17.60 4.18 3.16
CA TRP A 655 -17.21 3.19 2.13
C TRP A 655 -18.32 3.07 1.08
N ASN A 656 -18.12 3.42 -0.19
CA ASN A 656 -16.94 4.01 -0.83
C ASN A 656 -17.32 5.36 -1.47
N PHE A 657 -16.33 6.15 -1.88
CA PHE A 657 -16.54 7.29 -2.78
C PHE A 657 -17.31 6.88 -4.04
N ALA A 658 -16.83 5.86 -4.77
CA ALA A 658 -17.43 5.40 -6.02
C ALA A 658 -17.53 3.87 -6.10
N ASP A 659 -18.42 3.35 -6.94
CA ASP A 659 -18.47 1.91 -7.24
C ASP A 659 -17.23 1.45 -8.00
N PHE A 660 -16.72 0.25 -7.70
CA PHE A 660 -15.41 -0.22 -8.20
C PHE A 660 -15.37 -1.73 -8.49
N LYS A 661 -14.34 -2.20 -9.20
CA LYS A 661 -14.21 -3.61 -9.62
C LYS A 661 -13.64 -4.51 -8.53
N THR A 662 -14.15 -5.74 -8.47
CA THR A 662 -13.77 -6.79 -7.50
C THR A 662 -13.46 -8.10 -8.22
N ALA A 663 -12.99 -9.11 -7.48
CA ALA A 663 -13.13 -10.50 -7.91
C ALA A 663 -14.62 -10.84 -8.16
N GLN A 664 -14.88 -11.85 -8.99
CA GLN A 664 -16.25 -12.31 -9.27
C GLN A 664 -16.82 -13.08 -8.07
N SER A 665 -18.01 -12.72 -7.60
CA SER A 665 -18.76 -13.50 -6.60
C SER A 665 -20.26 -13.24 -6.70
N VAL A 666 -21.08 -14.13 -6.13
CA VAL A 666 -22.53 -13.95 -6.01
C VAL A 666 -22.95 -12.78 -5.09
N THR A 667 -21.99 -12.18 -4.36
CA THR A 667 -22.21 -11.01 -3.50
C THR A 667 -21.62 -9.71 -4.08
N ARG A 668 -21.21 -9.71 -5.36
CA ARG A 668 -20.61 -8.56 -6.05
C ARG A 668 -21.23 -8.33 -7.42
N VAL A 669 -22.26 -7.48 -7.47
CA VAL A 669 -23.00 -7.14 -8.69
C VAL A 669 -22.13 -6.30 -9.63
N GLY A 670 -21.39 -6.99 -10.50
CA GLY A 670 -20.43 -6.42 -11.45
C GLY A 670 -19.19 -5.75 -10.81
N GLY A 671 -19.03 -5.89 -9.49
CA GLY A 671 -18.11 -5.16 -8.62
C GLY A 671 -18.73 -4.91 -7.23
N ASN A 672 -18.08 -4.07 -6.43
CA ASN A 672 -18.63 -3.50 -5.19
C ASN A 672 -19.57 -2.34 -5.59
N LYS A 673 -20.69 -2.19 -4.88
CA LYS A 673 -21.74 -1.21 -5.19
C LYS A 673 -22.03 -0.25 -4.03
N LYS A 674 -21.12 -0.15 -3.06
CA LYS A 674 -21.25 0.73 -1.88
C LYS A 674 -20.91 2.19 -2.19
N GLY A 675 -20.57 2.51 -3.43
CA GLY A 675 -20.26 3.87 -3.87
C GLY A 675 -21.42 4.82 -3.60
N VAL A 676 -21.08 5.99 -3.10
CA VAL A 676 -21.97 7.16 -3.05
C VAL A 676 -22.15 7.75 -4.45
N PHE A 677 -21.10 7.69 -5.27
CA PHE A 677 -21.14 7.88 -6.71
C PHE A 677 -21.09 6.52 -7.43
N THR A 678 -21.60 6.48 -8.66
CA THR A 678 -21.42 5.35 -9.57
C THR A 678 -19.97 5.29 -10.07
N ARG A 679 -19.58 4.16 -10.68
CA ARG A 679 -18.24 3.99 -11.28
C ARG A 679 -17.92 5.10 -12.30
N SER A 680 -18.94 5.54 -13.03
CA SER A 680 -18.94 6.63 -14.00
C SER A 680 -19.20 8.02 -13.40
N ARG A 681 -19.00 8.18 -12.07
CA ARG A 681 -18.99 9.47 -11.34
C ARG A 681 -20.29 10.28 -11.44
N GLN A 682 -21.44 9.59 -11.38
CA GLN A 682 -22.77 10.19 -11.19
C GLN A 682 -23.27 9.96 -9.75
N PRO A 683 -24.04 10.89 -9.16
CA PRO A 683 -24.51 10.76 -7.77
C PRO A 683 -25.69 9.79 -7.64
N LYS A 684 -25.62 8.88 -6.67
CA LYS A 684 -26.81 8.19 -6.13
C LYS A 684 -27.54 9.10 -5.15
N ALA A 685 -28.78 8.78 -4.77
CA ALA A 685 -29.59 9.59 -3.85
C ALA A 685 -28.85 9.95 -2.53
N VAL A 686 -28.07 9.02 -1.98
CA VAL A 686 -27.30 9.25 -0.74
C VAL A 686 -26.25 10.36 -0.88
N ALA A 687 -25.74 10.64 -2.08
CA ALA A 687 -24.76 11.71 -2.31
C ALA A 687 -25.35 13.09 -1.97
N HIS A 688 -26.64 13.29 -2.26
CA HIS A 688 -27.35 14.54 -1.96
C HIS A 688 -27.64 14.68 -0.45
N LEU A 689 -27.87 13.56 0.26
CA LEU A 689 -27.96 13.56 1.72
C LEU A 689 -26.59 13.85 2.38
N LEU A 690 -25.53 13.17 1.92
CA LEU A 690 -24.17 13.33 2.44
C LEU A 690 -23.68 14.77 2.22
N ARG A 691 -23.92 15.35 1.04
CA ARG A 691 -23.64 16.76 0.73
C ARG A 691 -24.27 17.71 1.76
N LYS A 692 -25.57 17.55 2.04
CA LYS A 692 -26.27 18.38 3.03
C LYS A 692 -25.64 18.25 4.42
N ARG A 693 -25.31 17.03 4.86
CA ARG A 693 -24.64 16.80 6.15
C ARG A 693 -23.26 17.43 6.22
N TYR A 694 -22.41 17.18 5.23
CA TYR A 694 -21.01 17.61 5.26
C TYR A 694 -20.85 19.13 5.20
N PHE A 695 -21.69 19.84 4.42
CA PHE A 695 -21.75 21.29 4.47
C PHE A 695 -22.30 21.81 5.81
N ALA A 696 -23.37 21.22 6.35
CA ALA A 696 -23.90 21.61 7.67
C ALA A 696 -22.86 21.45 8.79
N LEU A 697 -22.10 20.34 8.81
CA LEU A 697 -20.99 20.15 9.75
C LEU A 697 -19.85 21.15 9.53
N GLY A 698 -19.56 21.54 8.28
CA GLY A 698 -18.57 22.59 7.99
C GLY A 698 -19.00 23.98 8.52
N ARG A 699 -20.30 24.28 8.54
CA ARG A 699 -20.83 25.48 9.22
C ARG A 699 -20.73 25.35 10.75
N GLU A 700 -21.15 24.21 11.29
CA GLU A 700 -21.23 23.97 12.75
C GLU A 700 -19.85 23.94 13.42
N LEU A 701 -18.87 23.26 12.81
CA LEU A 701 -17.57 22.96 13.43
C LEU A 701 -16.46 23.90 12.98
N ASP A 702 -16.43 24.23 11.68
CA ASP A 702 -15.32 24.96 11.07
C ASP A 702 -15.64 26.45 10.83
N MET A 703 -16.88 26.88 11.13
CA MET A 703 -17.43 28.22 10.84
C MET A 703 -17.35 28.59 9.36
N CYS A 704 -17.50 27.61 8.45
CA CYS A 704 -17.48 27.85 7.02
C CYS A 704 -18.68 28.70 6.59
N ASP A 705 -18.41 29.92 6.12
CA ASP A 705 -19.38 30.67 5.33
C ASP A 705 -19.44 30.06 3.92
N TYR A 706 -20.63 29.61 3.53
CA TYR A 706 -20.92 29.18 2.16
C TYR A 706 -22.28 29.75 1.74
N THR A 707 -22.26 30.46 0.62
CA THR A 707 -23.40 31.17 0.03
C THR A 707 -24.09 30.35 -1.07
N SER A 708 -23.85 29.04 -1.13
CA SER A 708 -24.31 28.17 -2.22
C SER A 708 -25.83 27.93 -2.17
N ILE A 709 -26.54 28.66 -3.02
CA ILE A 709 -28.01 28.66 -3.23
C ILE A 709 -28.57 27.26 -3.60
N ASP A 710 -27.74 26.30 -3.98
CA ASP A 710 -28.16 25.00 -4.53
C ASP A 710 -28.24 23.83 -3.52
N LEU A 711 -27.75 24.00 -2.28
CA LEU A 711 -27.85 22.95 -1.24
C LEU A 711 -29.30 22.63 -0.86
N LEU A 712 -30.17 23.64 -0.97
CA LEU A 712 -31.62 23.52 -0.91
C LEU A 712 -32.17 24.00 -2.26
N VAL A 713 -32.11 23.13 -3.27
CA VAL A 713 -32.69 23.40 -4.60
C VAL A 713 -34.09 23.96 -4.43
N TYR A 714 -34.25 25.19 -4.92
CA TYR A 714 -35.35 26.10 -4.67
C TYR A 714 -36.75 25.47 -4.83
N ILE A 715 -37.62 25.73 -3.86
CA ILE A 715 -39.06 25.44 -3.97
C ILE A 715 -39.85 26.75 -4.15
N THR A 716 -39.58 27.80 -3.36
CA THR A 716 -40.15 29.15 -3.54
C THR A 716 -39.21 30.27 -3.05
N ASN A 717 -39.36 31.49 -3.58
CA ASN A 717 -38.73 32.70 -3.06
C ASN A 717 -39.44 33.17 -1.77
N SER A 718 -39.01 32.66 -0.62
CA SER A 718 -39.33 33.22 0.69
C SER A 718 -38.06 33.79 1.33
N SER A 719 -37.69 35.01 0.91
CA SER A 719 -36.64 35.79 1.57
C SER A 719 -37.13 36.26 2.94
N GLN A 720 -36.92 35.46 3.98
CA GLN A 720 -37.19 35.84 5.36
C GLN A 720 -36.30 35.08 6.35
N ASN A 721 -35.95 35.75 7.45
CA ASN A 721 -35.16 35.17 8.54
C ASN A 721 -35.99 34.09 9.26
N GLY A 722 -35.39 32.94 9.53
CA GLY A 722 -35.97 31.88 10.34
C GLY A 722 -35.01 30.69 10.48
N ASP A 723 -34.85 30.18 11.69
CA ASP A 723 -33.88 29.15 12.03
C ASP A 723 -34.19 27.78 11.40
N PHE A 724 -33.18 27.16 10.77
CA PHE A 724 -33.08 25.72 10.47
C PHE A 724 -31.61 25.29 10.31
#